data_AF-A0A7Z9GX07-F1
#
_entry.id   AF-A0A7Z9GX07-F1
#
_cell.length_a   1.000
_cell.length_b   1.000
_cell.length_c   1.000
_cell.angle_alpha   90.00
_cell.angle_beta   90.00
_cell.angle_gamma   90.00
#
_symmetry.space_group_name_H-M   'P 1'
#
loop_
_entity.id
_entity.type
_entity.pdbx_description
1 polymer ?
#
loop_
_entity_poly.entity_id
_entity_poly.type
_entity_poly.pdbx_seq_one_letter_code
_entity_poly.pdbx_strand_id
1 'polypeptide(L)'
;MDNSGGGQVWVESKRWGPLDGQMLHLSYGQCRLLLTLMEEVNGVYQGGSIKFPTVPDDFESGIMRGRFNPHDGQLYVSGLRGWQTRAVRDGCFQRLRYTGGPVHLPTAVRTYKNGIKLTFPESLDREMAENVDNYFVEQWNYRWTAQYGSPDFSVKNPQQQGRDEVPVVSATLMDGGQAIFLEMPGRQPVNQISISWLLDSTSGEHVRGRYAHTINVDPAAVMPEDQIIRRKRPLRIAPEIQQRLKPGLLFRFDSRTGKIDARISRMMTLYQSTSQSPTPFLKAGPFGLEATGTVRIPLSGFYGFKVTGTGKAQLWVNDVLIVDQEVSSQTEDPILLHKGHNLVRLRYTSPEQGVGQLRVWWKGFKFDWEPVPGDVFFHDSGDRDLVAAHQRRAGRNLFADHHCAKCHQTGGGQRGMFELGLAAPNLATAGDRLQASWLQQWLLDPQLLRPGAHMPELLSAGQTGQRESADLAAYLLQQRAEKRPAEPAEAPASALATGQLLFETLGCINCHHFGAPGKKDEFDRLSLHHANAKYRAGAMVQFLLKPSAHFEATRMPNFHLSADESVALAQFVRSKSPGKIAGQSATGSAARGEKLFTQKACLQCHRIGGQQATKPAQLKWAEAVERSGCLASKGSRRKAGVPAFDFSEAQQRSLHSFLQRDLASLQQSSPVETSGRLFERLQCASCHDRDGQRSKRLIVLVEEGGGKVGKVLPQLTWAGEKLQPSWTEQLLSGTLPYKSRPWIKERMPAFPGYAKALSEGLAIEHAINPYEREPITPDPELVAVGQKLTLQTGLDCRQCHGIGDLQPRGDKNTKISQGVNFTYIRDRLRYESYQRFMFDPPRFDINTNMIKLSANGITTKVKQYYDADAHRQFEALWHYIHSLPAAADR
;
A
#
# COMPACT_ATOMS: atom_id res chain seq x y z
N MET A 1 22.36 5.54 6.45
CA MET A 1 23.57 6.41 6.42
C MET A 1 24.72 5.64 5.81
N ASP A 2 24.94 4.42 6.25
CA ASP A 2 25.87 3.47 5.64
C ASP A 2 25.21 2.08 5.55
N ASN A 3 25.73 1.20 4.70
CA ASN A 3 25.38 -0.21 4.62
C ASN A 3 26.60 -1.13 4.85
N SER A 4 27.82 -0.59 4.86
CA SER A 4 29.02 -1.35 5.22
C SER A 4 30.14 -0.38 5.63
N GLY A 5 30.51 -0.41 6.90
CA GLY A 5 31.53 0.47 7.48
C GLY A 5 32.95 0.09 7.07
N GLY A 6 33.82 1.09 7.03
CA GLY A 6 35.26 0.98 6.83
C GLY A 6 36.02 1.31 8.11
N GLY A 7 37.25 1.82 7.97
CA GLY A 7 38.05 2.30 9.08
C GLY A 7 37.60 3.67 9.62
N GLN A 8 38.20 4.08 10.73
CA GLN A 8 38.06 5.41 11.31
C GLN A 8 39.42 6.11 11.30
N VAL A 9 39.40 7.43 11.23
CA VAL A 9 40.58 8.29 11.39
C VAL A 9 40.20 9.52 12.18
N TRP A 10 41.16 10.09 12.90
CA TRP A 10 41.00 11.38 13.55
C TRP A 10 41.68 12.45 12.70
N VAL A 11 41.08 13.63 12.66
CA VAL A 11 41.72 14.80 12.05
C VAL A 11 42.86 15.24 12.97
N GLU A 12 44.09 15.15 12.47
CA GLU A 12 45.34 15.43 13.22
C GLU A 12 46.01 16.74 12.77
N SER A 13 45.23 17.68 12.22
CA SER A 13 45.77 18.83 11.50
C SER A 13 44.88 20.05 11.64
N LYS A 14 45.42 21.10 12.29
CA LYS A 14 44.82 22.44 12.37
C LYS A 14 44.49 23.03 10.99
N ARG A 15 45.10 22.53 9.91
CA ARG A 15 44.77 22.95 8.54
C ARG A 15 43.34 22.61 8.15
N TRP A 16 42.66 21.70 8.85
CA TRP A 16 41.25 21.36 8.64
C TRP A 16 40.29 22.27 9.43
N GLY A 17 40.82 23.33 10.06
CA GLY A 17 40.04 24.38 10.70
C GLY A 17 39.14 23.82 11.81
N PRO A 18 37.82 24.07 11.79
CA PRO A 18 36.92 23.68 12.87
C PRO A 18 36.72 22.16 13.01
N LEU A 19 37.26 21.38 12.07
CA LEU A 19 37.20 19.92 12.11
C LEU A 19 38.42 19.28 12.78
N ASP A 20 39.40 20.07 13.25
CA ASP A 20 40.55 19.55 13.98
C ASP A 20 40.13 18.69 15.18
N GLY A 21 40.76 17.53 15.35
CA GLY A 21 40.44 16.53 16.38
C GLY A 21 39.17 15.70 16.14
N GLN A 22 38.36 16.00 15.12
CA GLN A 22 37.11 15.27 14.87
C GLN A 22 37.36 13.86 14.32
N MET A 23 36.47 12.92 14.64
CA MET A 23 36.52 11.56 14.08
C MET A 23 35.79 11.52 12.72
N LEU A 24 36.48 10.98 11.71
CA LEU A 24 35.92 10.67 10.42
C LEU A 24 35.76 9.15 10.26
N HIS A 25 34.58 8.71 9.88
CA HIS A 25 34.28 7.32 9.55
C HIS A 25 34.27 7.13 8.03
N LEU A 26 35.00 6.13 7.55
CA LEU A 26 35.06 5.76 6.15
C LEU A 26 33.92 4.78 5.87
N SER A 27 33.08 5.06 4.88
CA SER A 27 32.02 4.15 4.47
C SER A 27 32.47 3.36 3.23
N TYR A 28 32.67 2.06 3.39
CA TYR A 28 32.99 1.15 2.29
C TYR A 28 31.80 0.97 1.35
N GLY A 29 30.61 0.73 1.91
CA GLY A 29 29.42 0.42 1.14
C GLY A 29 28.92 1.61 0.33
N GLN A 30 28.95 2.81 0.90
CA GLN A 30 28.47 4.01 0.22
C GLN A 30 29.57 4.85 -0.44
N CYS A 31 30.84 4.44 -0.35
CA CYS A 31 31.99 5.15 -0.94
C CYS A 31 32.07 6.62 -0.52
N ARG A 32 31.85 6.92 0.77
CA ARG A 32 31.81 8.29 1.28
C ARG A 32 32.43 8.41 2.65
N LEU A 33 32.69 9.64 3.05
CA LEU A 33 33.18 9.98 4.37
C LEU A 33 32.00 10.43 5.25
N LEU A 34 32.04 10.10 6.54
CA LEU A 34 31.08 10.57 7.53
C LEU A 34 31.83 11.30 8.64
N LEU A 35 31.34 12.46 9.07
CA LEU A 35 31.78 13.08 10.32
C LEU A 35 31.04 12.39 11.48
N THR A 36 31.76 11.93 12.49
CA THR A 36 31.16 11.29 13.67
C THR A 36 31.40 12.12 14.90
N LEU A 37 30.31 12.60 15.48
CA LEU A 37 30.29 13.36 16.73
C LEU A 37 30.03 12.39 17.87
N MET A 38 30.84 12.48 18.92
CA MET A 38 30.77 11.63 20.11
C MET A 38 30.55 12.49 21.34
N GLU A 39 29.81 11.95 22.30
CA GLU A 39 29.69 12.47 23.66
C GLU A 39 29.85 11.33 24.65
N GLU A 40 30.33 11.65 25.85
CA GLU A 40 30.40 10.71 26.96
C GLU A 40 29.38 11.12 28.02
N VAL A 41 28.43 10.22 28.31
CA VAL A 41 27.38 10.45 29.28
C VAL A 41 27.45 9.33 30.32
N ASN A 42 27.69 9.69 31.59
CA ASN A 42 27.82 8.72 32.70
C ASN A 42 28.82 7.58 32.40
N GLY A 43 29.96 7.90 31.76
CA GLY A 43 30.99 6.91 31.38
C GLY A 43 30.64 6.05 30.16
N VAL A 44 29.50 6.29 29.50
CA VAL A 44 29.08 5.57 28.28
C VAL A 44 29.19 6.50 27.09
N TYR A 45 29.95 6.09 26.07
CA TYR A 45 29.97 6.79 24.79
C TYR A 45 28.65 6.58 24.04
N GLN A 46 28.12 7.68 23.55
CA GLN A 46 27.04 7.71 22.57
C GLN A 46 27.35 8.81 21.54
N GLY A 47 26.63 8.84 20.44
CA GLY A 47 27.03 9.70 19.34
C GLY A 47 26.42 9.28 18.03
N GLY A 48 26.91 9.88 16.96
CA GLY A 48 26.25 9.75 15.68
C GLY A 48 27.08 10.27 14.55
N SER A 49 26.60 10.00 13.34
CA SER A 49 27.29 10.39 12.12
C SER A 49 26.42 11.26 11.22
N ILE A 50 27.07 12.17 10.52
CA ILE A 50 26.52 12.99 9.43
C ILE A 50 27.35 12.76 8.16
N LYS A 51 26.72 12.85 6.98
CA LYS A 51 27.44 12.77 5.70
C LYS A 51 28.44 13.93 5.64
N PHE A 52 29.70 13.61 5.41
CA PHE A 52 30.72 14.62 5.15
C PHE A 52 30.59 15.10 3.69
N PRO A 53 30.45 16.41 3.43
CA PRO A 53 30.38 16.92 2.08
C PRO A 53 31.76 16.87 1.42
N THR A 54 31.87 16.23 0.27
CA THR A 54 33.09 16.20 -0.54
C THR A 54 32.81 16.67 -1.95
N VAL A 55 33.84 17.09 -2.66
CA VAL A 55 33.75 17.42 -4.09
C VAL A 55 34.82 16.58 -4.82
N PRO A 56 34.44 15.55 -5.60
CA PRO A 56 33.09 15.05 -5.84
C PRO A 56 32.45 14.40 -4.59
N ASP A 57 31.14 14.16 -4.66
CA ASP A 57 30.27 13.80 -3.54
C ASP A 57 30.50 12.37 -2.99
N ASP A 58 31.10 11.48 -3.80
CA ASP A 58 31.49 10.11 -3.45
C ASP A 58 32.94 9.84 -3.94
N PHE A 59 33.64 8.93 -3.27
CA PHE A 59 34.96 8.41 -3.66
C PHE A 59 34.85 7.38 -4.79
N GLU A 60 35.96 7.14 -5.50
CA GLU A 60 35.98 6.25 -6.66
C GLU A 60 35.77 4.77 -6.28
N SER A 61 36.07 4.38 -5.05
CA SER A 61 35.89 3.01 -4.56
C SER A 61 35.45 2.98 -3.10
N GLY A 62 35.15 1.78 -2.59
CA GLY A 62 34.73 1.59 -1.20
C GLY A 62 35.89 1.87 -0.26
N ILE A 63 35.96 3.09 0.26
CA ILE A 63 37.06 3.51 1.14
C ILE A 63 36.98 2.79 2.49
N MET A 64 38.08 2.12 2.88
CA MET A 64 38.14 1.38 4.14
C MET A 64 39.41 1.66 4.95
N ARG A 65 40.39 2.35 4.36
CA ARG A 65 41.63 2.78 5.02
C ARG A 65 41.85 4.25 4.74
N GLY A 66 42.31 4.98 5.75
CA GLY A 66 42.68 6.38 5.63
C GLY A 66 43.80 6.73 6.59
N ARG A 67 44.65 7.68 6.23
CA ARG A 67 45.72 8.25 7.08
C ARG A 67 45.92 9.72 6.76
N PHE A 68 46.17 10.53 7.78
CA PHE A 68 46.67 11.89 7.58
C PHE A 68 48.16 11.84 7.26
N ASN A 69 48.57 12.58 6.23
CA ASN A 69 49.98 12.69 5.87
C ASN A 69 50.63 13.78 6.76
N PRO A 70 51.70 13.46 7.51
CA PRO A 70 52.33 14.42 8.42
C PRO A 70 53.00 15.60 7.69
N HIS A 71 53.32 15.48 6.41
CA HIS A 71 53.99 16.54 5.64
C HIS A 71 53.03 17.64 5.16
N ASP A 72 51.84 17.27 4.66
CA ASP A 72 50.87 18.24 4.13
C ASP A 72 49.61 18.41 5.01
N GLY A 73 49.43 17.54 6.00
CA GLY A 73 48.32 17.54 6.94
C GLY A 73 46.98 17.20 6.29
N GLN A 74 46.97 16.48 5.17
CA GLN A 74 45.76 16.11 4.42
C GLN A 74 45.44 14.61 4.53
N LEU A 75 44.18 14.26 4.29
CA LEU A 75 43.70 12.89 4.40
C LEU A 75 43.95 12.13 3.09
N TYR A 76 44.63 11.00 3.17
CA TYR A 76 44.77 10.04 2.09
C TYR A 76 43.95 8.81 2.39
N VAL A 77 43.14 8.35 1.44
CA VAL A 77 42.29 7.17 1.58
C VAL A 77 42.60 6.14 0.51
N SER A 78 42.40 4.88 0.87
CA SER A 78 42.41 3.78 -0.08
C SER A 78 41.16 2.92 0.06
N GLY A 79 40.66 2.49 -1.10
CA GLY A 79 39.44 1.73 -1.25
C GLY A 79 39.58 0.56 -2.20
N LEU A 80 38.65 -0.38 -2.11
CA LEU A 80 38.49 -1.51 -3.00
C LEU A 80 37.01 -1.79 -3.24
N ARG A 81 36.70 -2.51 -4.32
CA ARG A 81 35.35 -2.94 -4.66
C ARG A 81 35.08 -4.38 -4.25
N GLY A 82 33.88 -4.63 -3.74
CA GLY A 82 33.42 -5.95 -3.31
C GLY A 82 31.93 -5.95 -2.99
N TRP A 83 31.51 -6.56 -1.87
CA TRP A 83 30.10 -6.84 -1.60
C TRP A 83 29.28 -5.58 -1.27
N GLN A 84 28.15 -5.38 -1.96
CA GLN A 84 27.16 -4.30 -1.73
C GLN A 84 27.77 -2.88 -1.63
N THR A 85 28.68 -2.53 -2.54
CA THR A 85 29.30 -1.20 -2.59
C THR A 85 28.80 -0.35 -3.78
N ARG A 86 28.84 0.99 -3.63
CA ARG A 86 28.62 1.99 -4.69
C ARG A 86 29.85 2.25 -5.56
N ALA A 87 30.97 1.55 -5.29
CA ALA A 87 32.26 1.79 -5.92
C ALA A 87 32.19 1.80 -7.46
N VAL A 88 32.85 2.79 -8.07
CA VAL A 88 32.94 2.94 -9.53
C VAL A 88 34.22 2.32 -10.10
N ARG A 89 35.25 2.13 -9.27
CA ARG A 89 36.52 1.47 -9.61
C ARG A 89 36.85 0.33 -8.66
N ASP A 90 37.61 -0.64 -9.14
CA ASP A 90 38.02 -1.82 -8.36
C ASP A 90 38.89 -1.47 -7.14
N GLY A 91 39.59 -0.34 -7.22
CA GLY A 91 40.23 0.29 -6.08
C GLY A 91 40.45 1.78 -6.30
N CYS A 92 40.85 2.47 -5.25
CA CYS A 92 41.26 3.86 -5.34
C CYS A 92 42.38 4.18 -4.34
N PHE A 93 43.15 5.20 -4.68
CA PHE A 93 44.02 5.93 -3.76
C PHE A 93 43.77 7.43 -4.01
N GLN A 94 43.15 8.11 -3.05
CA GLN A 94 42.68 9.49 -3.23
C GLN A 94 43.10 10.36 -2.05
N ARG A 95 43.42 11.63 -2.35
CA ARG A 95 43.67 12.66 -1.33
C ARG A 95 42.44 13.55 -1.20
N LEU A 96 41.96 13.71 0.03
CA LEU A 96 40.97 14.72 0.39
C LEU A 96 41.67 15.90 1.07
N ARG A 97 41.39 17.12 0.59
CA ARG A 97 41.98 18.36 1.09
C ARG A 97 40.89 19.35 1.47
N TYR A 98 40.96 19.91 2.68
CA TYR A 98 40.16 21.08 3.05
C TYR A 98 40.72 22.34 2.41
N THR A 99 39.85 23.12 1.77
CA THR A 99 40.21 24.31 0.97
C THR A 99 40.17 25.62 1.76
N GLY A 100 39.74 25.59 3.02
CA GLY A 100 39.55 26.79 3.85
C GLY A 100 38.17 27.45 3.70
N GLY A 101 37.27 26.90 2.87
CA GLY A 101 35.88 27.35 2.77
C GLY A 101 35.04 27.04 4.01
N PRO A 102 33.88 27.66 4.19
CA PRO A 102 33.04 27.48 5.37
C PRO A 102 32.61 26.01 5.58
N VAL A 103 32.43 25.62 6.85
CA VAL A 103 32.06 24.25 7.26
C VAL A 103 30.63 24.24 7.78
N HIS A 104 29.69 23.86 6.91
CA HIS A 104 28.26 23.79 7.21
C HIS A 104 27.84 22.51 7.94
N LEU A 105 28.67 22.02 8.87
CA LEU A 105 28.45 20.79 9.64
C LEU A 105 28.51 21.08 11.14
N PRO A 106 27.71 20.37 11.95
CA PRO A 106 27.86 20.44 13.39
C PRO A 106 29.21 19.84 13.81
N THR A 107 29.83 20.43 14.83
CA THR A 107 31.13 20.04 15.40
C THR A 107 31.00 19.43 16.79
N ALA A 108 29.84 19.56 17.45
CA ALA A 108 29.56 18.88 18.70
C ALA A 108 28.07 18.58 18.88
N VAL A 109 27.80 17.57 19.70
CA VAL A 109 26.47 17.19 20.17
C VAL A 109 26.50 17.11 21.69
N ARG A 110 25.39 17.49 22.33
CA ARG A 110 25.17 17.19 23.75
C ARG A 110 23.72 16.82 23.99
N THR A 111 23.48 15.66 24.57
CA THR A 111 22.15 15.18 24.93
C THR A 111 21.78 15.67 26.34
N TYR A 112 20.54 16.14 26.48
CA TYR A 112 19.91 16.58 27.73
C TYR A 112 18.61 15.81 27.95
N LYS A 113 18.17 15.64 29.19
CA LYS A 113 16.90 14.96 29.56
C LYS A 113 15.71 15.41 28.69
N ASN A 114 15.61 16.70 28.43
CA ASN A 114 14.54 17.34 27.67
C ASN A 114 14.86 17.63 26.19
N GLY A 115 16.05 17.30 25.67
CA GLY A 115 16.39 17.65 24.29
C GLY A 115 17.82 17.34 23.86
N ILE A 116 18.22 17.85 22.70
CA ILE A 116 19.58 17.69 22.15
C ILE A 116 20.09 19.05 21.69
N LYS A 117 21.33 19.38 22.05
CA LYS A 117 22.06 20.56 21.58
C LYS A 117 23.03 20.17 20.47
N LEU A 118 22.99 20.89 19.36
CA LEU A 118 23.96 20.79 18.27
C LEU A 118 24.76 22.09 18.19
N THR A 119 26.08 21.99 18.08
CA THR A 119 26.98 23.15 17.93
C THR A 119 27.56 23.18 16.53
N PHE A 120 27.63 24.36 15.94
CA PHE A 120 28.12 24.66 14.61
C PHE A 120 29.31 25.63 14.71
N PRO A 121 30.25 25.60 13.75
CA PRO A 121 31.40 26.50 13.76
C PRO A 121 31.04 27.93 13.30
N GLU A 122 29.95 28.09 12.56
CA GLU A 122 29.46 29.38 12.07
C GLU A 122 28.18 29.82 12.80
N SER A 123 27.89 31.12 12.75
CA SER A 123 26.65 31.67 13.28
C SER A 123 25.47 31.41 12.33
N LEU A 124 24.35 30.99 12.90
CA LEU A 124 23.13 30.65 12.17
C LEU A 124 22.14 31.81 12.17
N ASP A 125 21.36 31.91 11.11
CA ASP A 125 20.23 32.82 11.04
C ASP A 125 19.20 32.47 12.13
N ARG A 126 18.80 33.48 12.92
CA ARG A 126 17.94 33.27 14.08
C ARG A 126 16.53 32.85 13.70
N GLU A 127 15.97 33.43 12.64
CA GLU A 127 14.60 33.13 12.23
C GLU A 127 14.49 31.69 11.73
N MET A 128 15.46 31.26 10.93
CA MET A 128 15.57 29.88 10.46
C MET A 128 15.88 28.90 11.60
N ALA A 129 16.81 29.24 12.50
CA ALA A 129 17.21 28.37 13.60
C ALA A 129 16.12 28.18 14.66
N GLU A 130 15.33 29.20 14.98
CA GLU A 130 14.29 29.10 16.02
C GLU A 130 12.93 28.64 15.47
N ASN A 131 12.85 28.32 14.18
CA ASN A 131 11.65 27.76 13.56
C ASN A 131 11.63 26.23 13.66
N VAL A 132 10.74 25.69 14.50
CA VAL A 132 10.59 24.23 14.69
C VAL A 132 10.22 23.46 13.42
N ASP A 133 9.63 24.12 12.42
CA ASP A 133 9.28 23.50 11.14
C ASP A 133 10.53 23.17 10.29
N ASN A 134 11.67 23.75 10.63
CA ASN A 134 12.95 23.50 9.99
C ASN A 134 13.67 22.26 10.54
N TYR A 135 13.03 21.52 11.45
CA TYR A 135 13.57 20.30 12.04
C TYR A 135 12.60 19.11 11.91
N PHE A 136 13.14 17.96 11.55
CA PHE A 136 12.42 16.70 11.54
C PHE A 136 13.21 15.64 12.28
N VAL A 137 12.58 15.04 13.29
CA VAL A 137 13.22 14.07 14.17
C VAL A 137 12.42 12.78 14.18
N GLU A 138 13.13 11.68 13.97
CA GLU A 138 12.59 10.32 13.99
C GLU A 138 13.42 9.46 14.93
N GLN A 139 12.80 8.48 15.61
CA GLN A 139 13.51 7.47 16.39
C GLN A 139 13.00 6.05 16.10
N TRP A 140 13.89 5.07 16.22
CA TRP A 140 13.58 3.65 16.00
C TRP A 140 14.61 2.74 16.68
N ASN A 141 14.22 1.48 16.83
CA ASN A 141 15.08 0.40 17.33
C ASN A 141 15.29 -0.67 16.27
N TYR A 142 16.30 -1.51 16.51
CA TYR A 142 16.59 -2.71 15.74
C TYR A 142 16.30 -3.95 16.58
N ARG A 143 15.91 -5.04 15.92
CA ARG A 143 15.76 -6.35 16.55
C ARG A 143 17.06 -7.14 16.40
N TRP A 144 17.61 -7.50 17.54
CA TRP A 144 18.76 -8.37 17.63
C TRP A 144 18.27 -9.82 17.53
N THR A 145 18.47 -10.42 16.37
CA THR A 145 18.06 -11.81 16.09
C THR A 145 19.14 -12.52 15.29
N ALA A 146 19.06 -13.84 15.19
CA ALA A 146 19.96 -14.61 14.33
C ALA A 146 19.76 -14.31 12.82
N GLN A 147 18.71 -13.58 12.43
CA GLN A 147 18.47 -13.18 11.07
C GLN A 147 19.43 -12.06 10.65
N TYR A 148 19.96 -12.15 9.43
CA TYR A 148 20.86 -11.12 8.89
C TYR A 148 20.12 -9.80 8.64
N GLY A 149 20.51 -8.75 9.37
CA GLY A 149 19.92 -7.42 9.32
C GLY A 149 18.62 -7.29 10.14
N SER A 150 18.18 -6.05 10.36
CA SER A 150 16.90 -5.73 11.01
C SER A 150 16.22 -4.59 10.25
N PRO A 151 14.90 -4.67 10.00
CA PRO A 151 14.08 -3.50 9.73
C PRO A 151 14.16 -2.48 10.87
N ASP A 152 13.72 -1.25 10.60
CA ASP A 152 13.49 -0.24 11.63
C ASP A 152 12.19 -0.60 12.38
N PHE A 153 12.20 -0.60 13.70
CA PHE A 153 11.03 -0.84 14.55
C PHE A 153 10.66 0.41 15.36
N SER A 154 9.35 0.68 15.43
CA SER A 154 8.78 1.73 16.27
C SER A 154 9.19 1.50 17.72
N VAL A 155 9.60 2.58 18.38
CA VAL A 155 9.93 2.57 19.81
C VAL A 155 8.66 2.57 20.64
N LYS A 156 7.63 3.29 20.19
CA LYS A 156 6.30 3.32 20.82
C LYS A 156 5.59 1.98 20.73
N ASN A 157 5.71 1.30 19.58
CA ASN A 157 5.12 0.00 19.32
C ASN A 157 6.22 -0.99 18.85
N PRO A 158 6.97 -1.64 19.77
CA PRO A 158 8.11 -2.50 19.41
C PRO A 158 7.79 -3.68 18.47
N GLN A 159 6.50 -4.02 18.33
CA GLN A 159 6.02 -5.03 17.40
C GLN A 159 5.81 -4.54 15.96
N GLN A 160 5.82 -3.22 15.76
CA GLN A 160 5.54 -2.57 14.48
C GLN A 160 6.84 -2.10 13.82
N GLN A 161 7.05 -2.49 12.56
CA GLN A 161 8.11 -1.88 11.75
C GLN A 161 7.76 -0.42 11.43
N GLY A 162 8.73 0.47 11.57
CA GLY A 162 8.57 1.90 11.31
C GLY A 162 9.53 2.75 12.14
N ARG A 163 9.40 4.06 11.96
CA ARG A 163 10.09 5.07 12.78
C ARG A 163 9.03 5.97 13.40
N ASP A 164 9.25 6.38 14.63
CA ASP A 164 8.36 7.31 15.33
C ASP A 164 8.87 8.73 15.17
N GLU A 165 8.00 9.64 14.72
CA GLU A 165 8.29 11.07 14.81
C GLU A 165 8.42 11.48 16.29
N VAL A 166 9.49 12.20 16.60
CA VAL A 166 9.73 12.86 17.89
C VAL A 166 9.45 14.35 17.70
N PRO A 167 8.39 14.90 18.30
CA PRO A 167 8.09 16.32 18.15
C PRO A 167 9.19 17.20 18.73
N VAL A 168 9.66 18.16 17.93
CA VAL A 168 10.45 19.31 18.40
C VAL A 168 9.45 20.36 18.87
N VAL A 169 9.38 20.60 20.17
CA VAL A 169 8.40 21.54 20.76
C VAL A 169 8.94 22.97 20.77
N SER A 170 10.27 23.14 20.82
CA SER A 170 10.95 24.41 20.63
C SER A 170 12.35 24.22 20.06
N ALA A 171 12.86 25.26 19.40
CA ALA A 171 14.23 25.34 18.93
C ALA A 171 14.80 26.68 19.40
N THR A 172 15.91 26.66 20.14
CA THR A 172 16.50 27.86 20.73
C THR A 172 17.92 28.04 20.21
N LEU A 173 18.19 29.20 19.62
CA LEU A 173 19.53 29.59 19.20
C LEU A 173 20.29 30.19 20.41
N MET A 174 21.44 29.62 20.71
CA MET A 174 22.25 29.87 21.91
C MET A 174 23.71 30.19 21.54
N ASP A 175 24.55 30.40 22.55
CA ASP A 175 26.01 30.55 22.43
C ASP A 175 26.43 31.55 21.34
N GLY A 176 25.83 32.74 21.33
CA GLY A 176 26.16 33.78 20.34
C GLY A 176 25.76 33.45 18.89
N GLY A 177 24.90 32.46 18.68
CA GLY A 177 24.42 32.06 17.35
C GLY A 177 25.03 30.75 16.83
N GLN A 178 25.89 30.09 17.60
CA GLN A 178 26.65 28.91 17.14
C GLN A 178 26.09 27.58 17.66
N ALA A 179 25.03 27.59 18.46
CA ALA A 179 24.43 26.35 18.94
C ALA A 179 22.91 26.41 18.94
N ILE A 180 22.27 25.29 18.62
CA ILE A 180 20.82 25.15 18.68
C ILE A 180 20.48 24.07 19.68
N PHE A 181 19.60 24.39 20.63
CA PHE A 181 18.94 23.40 21.47
C PHE A 181 17.57 23.06 20.89
N LEU A 182 17.34 21.77 20.65
CA LEU A 182 16.05 21.22 20.23
C LEU A 182 15.38 20.56 21.43
N GLU A 183 14.31 21.17 21.91
CA GLU A 183 13.51 20.61 22.99
C GLU A 183 12.62 19.48 22.43
N MET A 184 12.82 18.27 22.96
CA MET A 184 12.19 17.03 22.49
C MET A 184 11.80 16.14 23.67
N PRO A 185 10.67 16.43 24.35
CA PRO A 185 10.27 15.70 25.55
C PRO A 185 10.04 14.20 25.33
N GLY A 186 9.71 13.78 24.10
CA GLY A 186 9.48 12.38 23.73
C GLY A 186 10.73 11.59 23.36
N ARG A 187 11.93 12.19 23.48
CA ARG A 187 13.20 11.50 23.24
C ARG A 187 13.50 10.54 24.39
N GLN A 188 14.11 9.42 24.09
CA GLN A 188 14.44 8.37 25.07
C GLN A 188 15.67 7.58 24.63
N PRO A 189 16.22 6.68 25.46
CA PRO A 189 17.23 5.73 25.01
C PRO A 189 16.70 4.90 23.83
N VAL A 190 17.45 4.91 22.72
CA VAL A 190 17.08 4.30 21.45
C VAL A 190 18.32 3.88 20.68
N ASN A 191 18.22 2.85 19.85
CA ASN A 191 19.33 2.48 18.96
C ASN A 191 19.61 3.58 17.95
N GLN A 192 18.57 4.29 17.48
CA GLN A 192 18.75 5.38 16.54
C GLN A 192 17.70 6.48 16.75
N ILE A 193 18.17 7.72 16.87
CA ILE A 193 17.41 8.94 16.64
C ILE A 193 18.07 9.69 15.48
N SER A 194 17.30 10.23 14.54
CA SER A 194 17.84 11.04 13.46
C SER A 194 17.22 12.42 13.42
N ILE A 195 18.06 13.44 13.36
CA ILE A 195 17.69 14.85 13.29
C ILE A 195 18.03 15.33 11.89
N SER A 196 17.03 15.80 11.14
CA SER A 196 17.21 16.48 9.85
C SER A 196 16.86 17.95 9.99
N TRP A 197 17.60 18.82 9.31
CA TRP A 197 17.35 20.26 9.37
C TRP A 197 17.53 20.98 8.03
N LEU A 198 16.89 22.14 7.92
CA LEU A 198 17.03 23.12 6.85
C LEU A 198 17.23 24.51 7.48
N LEU A 199 18.47 24.96 7.53
CA LEU A 199 18.86 26.22 8.17
C LEU A 199 19.67 27.07 7.20
N ASP A 200 19.89 28.32 7.57
CA ASP A 200 20.80 29.24 6.89
C ASP A 200 21.81 29.80 7.90
N SER A 201 23.00 30.11 7.42
CA SER A 201 24.00 30.89 8.14
C SER A 201 23.67 32.38 8.09
N THR A 202 24.27 33.18 8.96
CA THR A 202 24.15 34.65 8.90
C THR A 202 24.76 35.26 7.63
N SER A 203 25.58 34.49 6.88
CA SER A 203 26.11 34.88 5.57
C SER A 203 25.19 34.51 4.40
N GLY A 204 24.04 33.89 4.64
CA GLY A 204 23.09 33.47 3.60
C GLY A 204 23.38 32.12 2.96
N GLU A 205 24.39 31.40 3.42
CA GLU A 205 24.69 30.03 2.96
C GLU A 205 23.77 29.01 3.62
N HIS A 206 23.31 28.01 2.85
CA HIS A 206 22.40 26.98 3.33
C HIS A 206 23.12 25.91 4.17
N VAL A 207 22.68 25.75 5.43
CA VAL A 207 23.17 24.73 6.36
C VAL A 207 22.14 23.61 6.45
N ARG A 208 22.35 22.53 5.68
CA ARG A 208 21.42 21.40 5.58
C ARG A 208 22.11 20.11 5.99
N GLY A 209 21.42 19.29 6.79
CA GLY A 209 22.03 18.05 7.27
C GLY A 209 21.04 17.03 7.80
N ARG A 210 21.54 15.80 7.92
CA ARG A 210 20.90 14.72 8.68
C ARG A 210 21.94 14.06 9.56
N TYR A 211 21.74 14.18 10.86
CA TYR A 211 22.57 13.54 11.89
C TYR A 211 21.85 12.31 12.42
N ALA A 212 22.48 11.14 12.34
CA ALA A 212 21.95 9.89 12.88
C ALA A 212 22.73 9.53 14.15
N HIS A 213 22.06 9.65 15.30
CA HIS A 213 22.60 9.56 16.65
C HIS A 213 22.07 8.34 17.42
N THR A 214 22.86 7.78 18.32
CA THR A 214 22.46 6.75 19.28
C THR A 214 22.27 7.40 20.65
N ILE A 215 21.25 7.00 21.40
CA ILE A 215 21.09 7.41 22.80
C ILE A 215 21.16 6.13 23.62
N ASN A 216 22.33 5.85 24.16
CA ASN A 216 22.59 4.60 24.89
C ASN A 216 22.16 4.72 26.36
N VAL A 217 22.33 5.91 26.94
CA VAL A 217 21.96 6.20 28.33
C VAL A 217 21.24 7.54 28.42
N ASP A 218 20.38 7.68 29.42
CA ASP A 218 19.66 8.93 29.66
C ASP A 218 20.49 9.89 30.52
N PRO A 219 20.90 11.08 30.02
CA PRO A 219 21.56 12.07 30.84
C PRO A 219 20.64 12.63 31.93
N ALA A 220 21.19 12.82 33.14
CA ALA A 220 20.49 13.48 34.24
C ALA A 220 20.30 14.99 34.02
N ALA A 221 21.21 15.63 33.27
CA ALA A 221 21.19 17.06 33.02
C ALA A 221 19.99 17.47 32.17
N VAL A 222 19.25 18.48 32.61
CA VAL A 222 18.11 19.10 31.92
C VAL A 222 18.55 20.48 31.43
N MET A 223 18.18 20.87 30.21
CA MET A 223 18.38 22.26 29.76
C MET A 223 17.49 23.19 30.61
N PRO A 224 18.06 24.22 31.28
CA PRO A 224 17.29 25.10 32.15
C PRO A 224 16.16 25.83 31.41
N GLU A 225 15.00 25.92 32.06
CA GLU A 225 13.77 26.46 31.48
C GLU A 225 13.88 27.93 31.08
N ASP A 226 14.63 28.71 31.85
CA ASP A 226 14.95 30.12 31.61
C ASP A 226 15.83 30.35 30.37
N GLN A 227 16.48 29.30 29.87
CA GLN A 227 17.28 29.33 28.65
C GLN A 227 16.52 28.88 27.41
N ILE A 228 15.29 28.38 27.54
CA ILE A 228 14.49 27.85 26.43
C ILE A 228 13.55 28.92 25.89
N ILE A 229 13.67 29.21 24.60
CA ILE A 229 12.80 30.13 23.87
C ILE A 229 11.75 29.34 23.11
N ARG A 230 10.48 29.49 23.49
CA ARG A 230 9.33 28.87 22.81
C ARG A 230 8.58 29.88 21.97
N ARG A 231 8.92 29.98 20.68
CA ARG A 231 8.17 30.82 19.74
C ARG A 231 6.80 30.22 19.45
N LYS A 232 5.77 31.06 19.32
CA LYS A 232 4.45 30.63 18.88
C LYS A 232 4.54 30.14 17.44
N ARG A 233 4.16 28.89 17.21
CA ARG A 233 4.01 28.33 15.86
C ARG A 233 2.71 28.85 15.24
N PRO A 234 2.75 29.52 14.07
CA PRO A 234 1.53 29.91 13.40
C PRO A 234 0.73 28.67 12.98
N LEU A 235 -0.53 28.60 13.39
CA LEU A 235 -1.44 27.56 12.93
C LEU A 235 -1.81 27.85 11.48
N ARG A 236 -1.39 26.98 10.56
CA ARG A 236 -1.77 27.08 9.14
C ARG A 236 -3.12 26.45 8.83
N ILE A 237 -3.58 25.59 9.74
CA ILE A 237 -4.86 24.90 9.68
C ILE A 237 -5.51 25.04 11.05
N ALA A 238 -6.82 25.31 11.05
CA ALA A 238 -7.61 25.38 12.26
C ALA A 238 -7.49 24.05 13.05
N PRO A 239 -7.27 24.07 14.38
CA PRO A 239 -7.10 22.86 15.18
C PRO A 239 -8.24 21.85 15.04
N GLU A 240 -9.47 22.33 14.88
CA GLU A 240 -10.67 21.50 14.71
C GLU A 240 -10.62 20.72 13.39
N ILE A 241 -10.17 21.36 12.31
CA ILE A 241 -9.96 20.70 11.01
C ILE A 241 -8.83 19.68 11.14
N GLN A 242 -7.71 20.05 11.77
CA GLN A 242 -6.56 19.18 11.94
C GLN A 242 -6.91 17.86 12.66
N GLN A 243 -7.79 17.91 13.68
CA GLN A 243 -8.28 16.71 14.38
C GLN A 243 -9.18 15.81 13.51
N ARG A 244 -9.84 16.38 12.49
CA ARG A 244 -10.73 15.67 11.57
C ARG A 244 -10.06 15.23 10.28
N LEU A 245 -8.77 15.52 10.08
CA LEU A 245 -8.04 15.12 8.88
C LEU A 245 -7.97 13.59 8.75
N LYS A 246 -8.37 13.08 7.58
CA LYS A 246 -8.26 11.66 7.20
C LYS A 246 -7.53 11.53 5.85
N PRO A 247 -6.85 10.40 5.56
CA PRO A 247 -6.11 10.22 4.31
C PRO A 247 -6.96 10.45 3.04
N GLY A 248 -6.34 10.96 1.98
CA GLY A 248 -6.95 11.28 0.69
C GLY A 248 -7.44 12.72 0.56
N LEU A 249 -7.90 13.09 -0.63
CA LEU A 249 -8.45 14.41 -1.00
C LEU A 249 -9.96 14.35 -1.16
N LEU A 250 -10.63 15.46 -0.85
CA LEU A 250 -12.04 15.66 -1.15
C LEU A 250 -12.18 16.14 -2.60
N PHE A 251 -12.79 15.31 -3.45
CA PHE A 251 -13.16 15.66 -4.81
C PHE A 251 -14.65 16.01 -4.85
N ARG A 252 -14.99 17.25 -5.22
CA ARG A 252 -16.36 17.68 -5.54
C ARG A 252 -16.50 17.81 -7.05
N PHE A 253 -17.36 17.01 -7.63
CA PHE A 253 -17.72 17.08 -9.04
C PHE A 253 -18.97 17.93 -9.20
N ASP A 254 -18.96 18.79 -10.20
CA ASP A 254 -20.14 19.53 -10.65
C ASP A 254 -20.46 19.16 -12.09
N SER A 255 -21.76 19.11 -12.39
CA SER A 255 -22.27 18.95 -13.75
C SER A 255 -22.89 20.26 -14.21
N ARG A 256 -23.00 20.45 -15.54
CA ARG A 256 -23.76 21.58 -16.12
C ARG A 256 -25.21 21.67 -15.66
N THR A 257 -25.76 20.62 -15.04
CA THR A 257 -27.11 20.59 -14.48
C THR A 257 -27.22 21.21 -13.08
N GLY A 258 -26.12 21.73 -12.51
CA GLY A 258 -26.07 22.29 -11.16
C GLY A 258 -26.06 21.25 -10.04
N LYS A 259 -26.15 19.95 -10.37
CA LYS A 259 -25.97 18.87 -9.39
C LYS A 259 -24.49 18.67 -9.06
N ILE A 260 -24.22 18.48 -7.77
CA ILE A 260 -22.91 18.17 -7.24
C ILE A 260 -22.87 16.77 -6.62
N ASP A 261 -21.69 16.17 -6.65
CA ASP A 261 -21.40 14.95 -5.89
C ASP A 261 -19.96 14.97 -5.39
N ALA A 262 -19.74 14.42 -4.19
CA ALA A 262 -18.46 14.46 -3.52
C ALA A 262 -17.95 13.05 -3.23
N ARG A 263 -16.64 12.81 -3.38
CA ARG A 263 -16.00 11.55 -2.98
C ARG A 263 -14.57 11.79 -2.53
N ILE A 264 -14.03 10.82 -1.80
CA ILE A 264 -12.59 10.78 -1.54
C ILE A 264 -11.86 10.30 -2.80
N SER A 265 -10.73 10.93 -3.10
CA SER A 265 -9.71 10.40 -4.01
C SER A 265 -8.40 10.24 -3.28
N ARG A 266 -7.72 9.11 -3.45
CA ARG A 266 -6.43 8.89 -2.76
C ARG A 266 -5.34 9.83 -3.29
N MET A 267 -5.33 10.07 -4.59
CA MET A 267 -4.34 10.87 -5.30
C MET A 267 -5.06 12.00 -6.03
N MET A 268 -4.29 13.05 -6.37
CA MET A 268 -4.76 14.13 -7.23
C MET A 268 -4.65 13.71 -8.71
N THR A 269 -5.42 12.67 -9.06
CA THR A 269 -5.47 12.04 -10.38
C THR A 269 -6.91 11.88 -10.85
N LEU A 270 -7.12 11.97 -12.16
CA LEU A 270 -8.41 11.74 -12.80
C LEU A 270 -8.21 11.10 -14.18
N TYR A 271 -9.03 10.11 -14.50
CA TYR A 271 -9.24 9.65 -15.86
C TYR A 271 -10.73 9.34 -16.02
N GLN A 272 -11.43 10.13 -16.83
CA GLN A 272 -12.87 10.06 -16.96
C GLN A 272 -13.33 10.47 -18.36
N SER A 273 -14.00 9.57 -19.07
CA SER A 273 -14.63 9.94 -20.34
C SER A 273 -15.86 10.80 -20.11
N THR A 274 -16.06 11.83 -20.93
CA THR A 274 -17.28 12.67 -20.91
C THR A 274 -18.50 11.94 -21.46
N SER A 275 -18.31 10.82 -22.17
CA SER A 275 -19.39 9.91 -22.57
C SER A 275 -19.91 9.04 -21.41
N GLN A 276 -19.19 9.04 -20.29
CA GLN A 276 -19.52 8.29 -19.08
C GLN A 276 -19.79 9.25 -17.92
N SER A 277 -20.45 8.76 -16.88
CA SER A 277 -20.76 9.55 -15.70
C SER A 277 -19.50 9.74 -14.83
N PRO A 278 -19.14 10.98 -14.42
CA PRO A 278 -17.94 11.24 -13.63
C PRO A 278 -18.03 10.67 -12.21
N THR A 279 -19.25 10.53 -11.70
CA THR A 279 -19.58 9.74 -10.52
C THR A 279 -20.90 9.01 -10.79
N PRO A 280 -21.25 7.98 -9.99
CA PRO A 280 -22.54 7.32 -10.12
C PRO A 280 -23.77 8.21 -9.87
N PHE A 281 -23.61 9.44 -9.39
CA PHE A 281 -24.73 10.33 -9.03
C PHE A 281 -24.89 11.52 -9.97
N LEU A 282 -24.06 11.60 -11.01
CA LEU A 282 -24.08 12.68 -12.01
C LEU A 282 -24.34 12.10 -13.40
N LYS A 283 -24.96 12.86 -14.30
CA LYS A 283 -25.15 12.41 -15.68
C LYS A 283 -23.83 12.47 -16.44
N ALA A 284 -23.71 11.66 -17.50
CA ALA A 284 -22.61 11.79 -18.46
C ALA A 284 -22.66 13.17 -19.14
N GLY A 285 -21.48 13.68 -19.51
CA GLY A 285 -21.26 14.97 -20.14
C GLY A 285 -20.00 15.67 -19.61
N PRO A 286 -19.70 16.89 -20.09
CA PRO A 286 -18.65 17.73 -19.50
C PRO A 286 -18.93 18.01 -18.02
N PHE A 287 -17.87 18.08 -17.23
CA PHE A 287 -17.94 18.23 -15.78
C PHE A 287 -16.80 19.12 -15.25
N GLY A 288 -17.07 19.77 -14.12
CA GLY A 288 -16.07 20.40 -13.29
C GLY A 288 -15.67 19.50 -12.13
N LEU A 289 -14.47 19.73 -11.61
CA LEU A 289 -13.94 19.08 -10.41
C LEU A 289 -13.20 20.12 -9.56
N GLU A 290 -13.59 20.23 -8.29
CA GLU A 290 -12.79 20.88 -7.26
C GLU A 290 -12.20 19.82 -6.31
N ALA A 291 -10.88 19.69 -6.28
CA ALA A 291 -10.17 18.86 -5.30
C ALA A 291 -9.64 19.75 -4.17
N THR A 292 -9.95 19.41 -2.92
CA THR A 292 -9.52 20.16 -1.73
C THR A 292 -8.93 19.23 -0.67
N GLY A 293 -7.96 19.75 0.08
CA GLY A 293 -7.38 19.05 1.21
C GLY A 293 -6.04 19.66 1.59
N THR A 294 -5.16 18.81 2.09
CA THR A 294 -3.82 19.18 2.53
C THR A 294 -2.80 18.20 2.00
N VAL A 295 -1.59 18.67 1.74
CA VAL A 295 -0.39 17.84 1.57
C VAL A 295 0.45 17.91 2.83
N ARG A 296 0.74 16.77 3.46
CA ARG A 296 1.60 16.68 4.63
C ARG A 296 3.03 16.38 4.21
N ILE A 297 3.96 17.22 4.62
CA ILE A 297 5.39 16.96 4.43
C ILE A 297 6.12 16.86 5.78
N PRO A 298 7.16 15.99 5.88
CA PRO A 298 7.86 15.78 7.14
C PRO A 298 8.81 16.92 7.53
N LEU A 299 9.27 17.72 6.56
CA LEU A 299 10.23 18.81 6.74
C LEU A 299 9.92 19.92 5.76
N SER A 300 10.02 21.18 6.17
CA SER A 300 9.88 22.32 5.26
C SER A 300 10.88 22.25 4.10
N GLY A 301 10.49 22.76 2.95
CA GLY A 301 11.36 22.82 1.77
C GLY A 301 10.66 23.40 0.56
N PHE A 302 11.44 23.64 -0.48
CA PHE A 302 10.94 24.12 -1.77
C PHE A 302 10.56 22.95 -2.67
N TYR A 303 9.36 23.02 -3.24
CA TYR A 303 8.80 21.97 -4.10
C TYR A 303 8.31 22.58 -5.41
N GLY A 304 8.62 21.92 -6.53
CA GLY A 304 8.00 22.24 -7.82
C GLY A 304 6.73 21.40 -8.02
N PHE A 305 5.74 21.94 -8.72
CA PHE A 305 4.53 21.22 -9.12
C PHE A 305 4.33 21.30 -10.63
N LYS A 306 3.75 20.26 -11.22
CA LYS A 306 3.24 20.34 -12.60
C LYS A 306 2.00 19.48 -12.75
N VAL A 307 1.20 19.81 -13.75
CA VAL A 307 -0.02 19.07 -14.05
C VAL A 307 0.09 18.53 -15.49
N THR A 308 -0.30 17.28 -15.70
CA THR A 308 -0.26 16.60 -17.01
C THR A 308 -1.60 15.94 -17.34
N GLY A 309 -1.96 15.80 -18.63
CA GLY A 309 -3.25 15.26 -19.07
C GLY A 309 -4.00 16.17 -20.05
N THR A 310 -5.34 16.18 -20.00
CA THR A 310 -6.25 16.88 -20.92
C THR A 310 -7.29 17.70 -20.15
N GLY A 311 -7.74 18.82 -20.72
CA GLY A 311 -8.67 19.76 -20.07
C GLY A 311 -7.96 21.02 -19.56
N LYS A 312 -8.57 21.72 -18.60
CA LYS A 312 -8.02 22.94 -17.99
C LYS A 312 -7.91 22.76 -16.47
N ALA A 313 -6.81 23.21 -15.87
CA ALA A 313 -6.59 23.06 -14.44
C ALA A 313 -5.98 24.31 -13.80
N GLN A 314 -6.42 24.60 -12.59
CA GLN A 314 -5.84 25.62 -11.72
C GLN A 314 -5.43 24.95 -10.41
N LEU A 315 -4.18 25.10 -9.99
CA LEU A 315 -3.64 24.54 -8.74
C LEU A 315 -3.21 25.66 -7.80
N TRP A 316 -3.74 25.65 -6.58
CA TRP A 316 -3.31 26.49 -5.48
C TRP A 316 -2.64 25.66 -4.41
N VAL A 317 -1.54 26.19 -3.88
CA VAL A 317 -0.87 25.64 -2.70
C VAL A 317 -0.61 26.78 -1.73
N ASN A 318 -1.10 26.65 -0.49
CA ASN A 318 -1.08 27.72 0.52
C ASN A 318 -1.60 29.07 -0.05
N ASP A 319 -2.74 29.01 -0.76
CA ASP A 319 -3.41 30.14 -1.44
C ASP A 319 -2.63 30.81 -2.58
N VAL A 320 -1.43 30.35 -2.89
CA VAL A 320 -0.66 30.78 -4.07
C VAL A 320 -1.11 29.98 -5.28
N LEU A 321 -1.59 30.66 -6.32
CA LEU A 321 -1.89 30.05 -7.62
C LEU A 321 -0.57 29.72 -8.33
N ILE A 322 -0.31 28.43 -8.55
CA ILE A 322 0.95 27.96 -9.12
C ILE A 322 0.79 27.34 -10.52
N VAL A 323 -0.42 26.91 -10.88
CA VAL A 323 -0.75 26.45 -12.24
C VAL A 323 -2.07 27.09 -12.64
N ASP A 324 -2.16 27.69 -13.83
CA ASP A 324 -3.32 28.48 -14.27
C ASP A 324 -3.61 28.37 -15.78
N GLN A 325 -3.48 27.18 -16.37
CA GLN A 325 -3.60 27.02 -17.84
C GLN A 325 -4.13 25.63 -18.25
N GLU A 326 -3.98 25.29 -19.54
CA GLU A 326 -4.15 23.92 -20.03
C GLU A 326 -3.23 22.96 -19.27
N VAL A 327 -3.67 21.71 -19.21
CA VAL A 327 -3.15 20.62 -18.34
C VAL A 327 -1.74 20.15 -18.77
N SER A 328 -0.97 20.97 -19.48
CA SER A 328 0.43 20.79 -19.91
C SER A 328 1.36 21.91 -19.40
N SER A 329 1.01 22.52 -18.26
CA SER A 329 1.76 23.62 -17.63
C SER A 329 2.52 23.17 -16.37
N GLN A 330 3.68 23.80 -16.14
CA GLN A 330 4.58 23.55 -15.01
C GLN A 330 4.79 24.84 -14.21
N THR A 331 5.05 24.71 -12.90
CA THR A 331 5.56 25.84 -12.11
C THR A 331 6.98 26.15 -12.53
N GLU A 332 7.26 27.39 -12.96
CA GLU A 332 8.63 27.84 -13.20
C GLU A 332 9.41 27.96 -11.88
N ASP A 333 8.77 28.46 -10.82
CA ASP A 333 9.38 28.65 -9.50
C ASP A 333 8.92 27.63 -8.45
N PRO A 334 9.84 27.05 -7.65
CA PRO A 334 9.49 26.23 -6.50
C PRO A 334 8.71 27.01 -5.43
N ILE A 335 7.67 26.39 -4.84
CA ILE A 335 6.94 26.95 -3.70
C ILE A 335 7.46 26.39 -2.39
N LEU A 336 7.53 27.25 -1.35
CA LEU A 336 7.80 26.81 0.01
C LEU A 336 6.60 26.03 0.55
N LEU A 337 6.83 24.75 0.85
CA LEU A 337 5.96 23.98 1.72
C LEU A 337 6.59 23.91 3.10
N HIS A 338 5.75 23.94 4.11
CA HIS A 338 6.20 23.88 5.49
C HIS A 338 5.95 22.51 6.11
N LYS A 339 6.74 22.13 7.12
CA LYS A 339 6.51 20.91 7.89
C LYS A 339 5.06 20.81 8.38
N GLY A 340 4.49 19.62 8.24
CA GLY A 340 3.10 19.35 8.55
C GLY A 340 2.22 19.59 7.33
N HIS A 341 0.98 20.00 7.57
CA HIS A 341 -0.05 20.11 6.56
C HIS A 341 0.00 21.48 5.85
N ASN A 342 -0.02 21.45 4.52
CA ASN A 342 -0.10 22.62 3.63
C ASN A 342 -1.40 22.53 2.84
N LEU A 343 -2.11 23.64 2.67
CA LEU A 343 -3.39 23.65 1.96
C LEU A 343 -3.16 23.41 0.47
N VAL A 344 -3.97 22.55 -0.13
CA VAL A 344 -3.98 22.31 -1.57
C VAL A 344 -5.40 22.40 -2.10
N ARG A 345 -5.58 23.12 -3.20
CA ARG A 345 -6.84 23.22 -3.94
C ARG A 345 -6.55 23.08 -5.42
N LEU A 346 -7.34 22.29 -6.12
CA LEU A 346 -7.30 22.20 -7.58
C LEU A 346 -8.71 22.42 -8.13
N ARG A 347 -8.84 23.25 -9.15
CA ARG A 347 -10.03 23.31 -10.00
C ARG A 347 -9.70 22.73 -11.36
N TYR A 348 -10.61 21.93 -11.90
CA TYR A 348 -10.44 21.26 -13.17
C TYR A 348 -11.74 21.35 -13.98
N THR A 349 -11.60 21.58 -15.28
CA THR A 349 -12.69 21.56 -16.25
C THR A 349 -12.35 20.52 -17.32
N SER A 350 -13.25 19.56 -17.53
CA SER A 350 -13.07 18.53 -18.56
C SER A 350 -13.10 19.13 -19.97
N PRO A 351 -12.54 18.44 -20.98
CA PRO A 351 -12.86 18.73 -22.37
C PRO A 351 -14.37 18.65 -22.65
N GLU A 352 -14.83 19.23 -23.75
CA GLU A 352 -16.23 19.09 -24.20
C GLU A 352 -16.54 17.64 -24.63
N GLN A 353 -15.58 16.99 -25.29
CA GLN A 353 -15.69 15.62 -25.81
C GLN A 353 -14.39 14.85 -25.55
N GLY A 354 -14.51 13.52 -25.40
CA GLY A 354 -13.36 12.63 -25.22
C GLY A 354 -13.12 12.24 -23.76
N VAL A 355 -11.87 12.33 -23.32
CA VAL A 355 -11.43 11.93 -21.98
C VAL A 355 -10.83 13.12 -21.26
N GLY A 356 -11.33 13.39 -20.06
CA GLY A 356 -10.66 14.25 -19.09
C GLY A 356 -9.61 13.45 -18.31
N GLN A 357 -8.36 13.86 -18.43
CA GLN A 357 -7.22 13.25 -17.77
C GLN A 357 -6.46 14.30 -16.96
N LEU A 358 -6.09 13.98 -15.73
CA LEU A 358 -5.36 14.87 -14.86
C LEU A 358 -4.40 14.06 -14.00
N ARG A 359 -3.17 14.54 -13.87
CA ARG A 359 -2.21 14.02 -12.92
C ARG A 359 -1.33 15.15 -12.39
N VAL A 360 -1.26 15.25 -11.07
CA VAL A 360 -0.37 16.21 -10.41
C VAL A 360 0.93 15.54 -10.01
N TRP A 361 2.01 16.23 -10.34
CA TRP A 361 3.39 15.84 -10.10
C TRP A 361 4.04 16.83 -9.17
N TRP A 362 5.05 16.35 -8.45
CA TRP A 362 5.92 17.20 -7.66
C TRP A 362 7.39 16.81 -7.84
N LYS A 363 8.28 17.75 -7.55
CA LYS A 363 9.70 17.49 -7.31
C LYS A 363 10.11 18.19 -6.03
N GLY A 364 11.09 17.61 -5.33
CA GLY A 364 11.65 18.20 -4.13
C GLY A 364 13.17 18.17 -4.20
N PHE A 365 13.83 18.78 -3.22
CA PHE A 365 15.29 18.81 -3.19
C PHE A 365 15.97 17.43 -3.25
N LYS A 366 15.29 16.36 -2.79
CA LYS A 366 15.84 14.99 -2.71
C LYS A 366 15.39 14.06 -3.83
N PHE A 367 14.46 14.47 -4.68
CA PHE A 367 13.86 13.60 -5.69
C PHE A 367 13.35 14.42 -6.88
N ASP A 368 13.47 13.85 -8.06
CA ASP A 368 12.99 14.47 -9.30
C ASP A 368 11.48 14.24 -9.51
N TRP A 369 10.93 14.75 -10.60
CA TRP A 369 9.51 14.67 -10.94
C TRP A 369 8.92 13.27 -10.75
N GLU A 370 7.96 13.19 -9.85
CA GLU A 370 7.16 12.01 -9.60
C GLU A 370 5.70 12.42 -9.33
N PRO A 371 4.73 11.50 -9.48
CA PRO A 371 3.35 11.77 -9.11
C PRO A 371 3.29 11.96 -7.60
N VAL A 372 2.46 12.90 -7.14
CA VAL A 372 2.28 13.09 -5.70
C VAL A 372 1.63 11.81 -5.13
N PRO A 373 2.27 11.12 -4.16
CA PRO A 373 1.77 9.85 -3.66
C PRO A 373 0.49 10.02 -2.83
N GLY A 374 -0.29 8.95 -2.70
CA GLY A 374 -1.57 9.01 -1.98
C GLY A 374 -1.44 9.17 -0.46
N ASP A 375 -0.29 8.82 0.10
CA ASP A 375 -0.03 8.79 1.55
C ASP A 375 0.26 10.16 2.17
N VAL A 376 0.47 11.19 1.34
CA VAL A 376 0.71 12.57 1.80
C VAL A 376 -0.55 13.43 1.80
N PHE A 377 -1.66 12.97 1.23
CA PHE A 377 -2.88 13.76 1.14
C PHE A 377 -3.84 13.51 2.30
N PHE A 378 -4.49 14.59 2.77
CA PHE A 378 -5.53 14.52 3.80
C PHE A 378 -6.70 15.48 3.52
N HIS A 379 -7.91 15.09 3.90
CA HIS A 379 -9.14 15.88 3.74
C HIS A 379 -9.86 16.05 5.09
N ASP A 380 -10.69 17.08 5.21
CA ASP A 380 -11.59 17.25 6.36
C ASP A 380 -12.74 16.24 6.27
N SER A 381 -12.75 15.25 7.17
CA SER A 381 -13.84 14.25 7.22
C SER A 381 -15.18 14.82 7.70
N GLY A 382 -15.20 16.04 8.24
CA GLY A 382 -16.40 16.75 8.67
C GLY A 382 -17.12 17.52 7.56
N ASP A 383 -16.63 17.46 6.31
CA ASP A 383 -17.26 18.17 5.19
C ASP A 383 -18.70 17.70 4.93
N ARG A 384 -19.63 18.65 4.83
CA ARG A 384 -21.07 18.36 4.74
C ARG A 384 -21.45 17.63 3.46
N ASP A 385 -20.89 18.04 2.33
CA ASP A 385 -21.19 17.42 1.03
C ASP A 385 -20.62 16.01 0.98
N LEU A 386 -19.41 15.81 1.50
CA LEU A 386 -18.77 14.50 1.58
C LEU A 386 -19.57 13.54 2.46
N VAL A 387 -19.99 13.97 3.66
CA VAL A 387 -20.79 13.14 4.59
C VAL A 387 -22.11 12.71 3.93
N ALA A 388 -22.82 13.64 3.29
CA ALA A 388 -24.06 13.34 2.58
C ALA A 388 -23.82 12.38 1.40
N ALA A 389 -22.77 12.61 0.61
CA ALA A 389 -22.43 11.79 -0.54
C ALA A 389 -21.98 10.37 -0.15
N HIS A 390 -21.28 10.22 0.97
CA HIS A 390 -20.94 8.92 1.55
C HIS A 390 -22.16 8.14 2.03
N GLN A 391 -23.13 8.81 2.65
CA GLN A 391 -24.38 8.17 3.05
C GLN A 391 -25.14 7.59 1.83
N ARG A 392 -25.23 8.34 0.73
CA ARG A 392 -25.83 7.87 -0.54
C ARG A 392 -25.10 6.66 -1.10
N ARG A 393 -23.76 6.72 -1.18
CA ARG A 393 -22.90 5.60 -1.62
C ARG A 393 -23.05 4.37 -0.76
N ALA A 394 -23.10 4.53 0.58
CA ALA A 394 -23.31 3.43 1.50
C ALA A 394 -24.66 2.73 1.22
N GLY A 395 -25.73 3.50 0.98
CA GLY A 395 -27.03 2.95 0.58
C GLY A 395 -26.97 2.19 -0.75
N ARG A 396 -26.31 2.77 -1.76
CA ARG A 396 -26.09 2.13 -3.07
C ARG A 396 -25.35 0.79 -2.94
N ASN A 397 -24.29 0.75 -2.13
CA ASN A 397 -23.50 -0.45 -1.89
C ASN A 397 -24.31 -1.52 -1.16
N LEU A 398 -25.01 -1.15 -0.08
CA LEU A 398 -25.88 -2.06 0.66
C LEU A 398 -26.94 -2.69 -0.24
N PHE A 399 -27.55 -1.90 -1.12
CA PHE A 399 -28.55 -2.37 -2.09
C PHE A 399 -27.99 -3.46 -3.02
N ALA A 400 -26.77 -3.27 -3.51
CA ALA A 400 -26.12 -4.23 -4.39
C ALA A 400 -25.63 -5.48 -3.65
N ASP A 401 -24.99 -5.31 -2.48
CA ASP A 401 -24.43 -6.40 -1.67
C ASP A 401 -25.50 -7.36 -1.13
N HIS A 402 -26.72 -6.87 -0.90
CA HIS A 402 -27.88 -7.65 -0.45
C HIS A 402 -28.78 -8.08 -1.62
N HIS A 403 -28.33 -7.89 -2.87
CA HIS A 403 -29.00 -8.36 -4.07
C HIS A 403 -30.45 -7.89 -4.23
N CYS A 404 -30.78 -6.68 -3.76
CA CYS A 404 -32.13 -6.12 -3.83
C CYS A 404 -32.70 -6.12 -5.27
N ALA A 405 -31.84 -5.89 -6.27
CA ALA A 405 -32.18 -5.92 -7.70
C ALA A 405 -32.59 -7.29 -8.26
N LYS A 406 -32.40 -8.38 -7.51
CA LYS A 406 -32.86 -9.72 -7.93
C LYS A 406 -34.36 -9.87 -7.75
N CYS A 407 -34.90 -9.36 -6.65
CA CYS A 407 -36.33 -9.41 -6.38
C CYS A 407 -37.09 -8.17 -6.84
N HIS A 408 -36.41 -7.03 -6.98
CA HIS A 408 -37.07 -5.77 -7.27
C HIS A 408 -36.51 -5.09 -8.52
N GLN A 409 -37.42 -4.59 -9.36
CA GLN A 409 -37.06 -3.83 -10.56
C GLN A 409 -36.44 -2.48 -10.18
N THR A 410 -35.33 -2.14 -10.83
CA THR A 410 -34.59 -0.89 -10.59
C THR A 410 -34.89 0.20 -11.63
N GLY A 411 -35.74 -0.09 -12.63
CA GLY A 411 -35.88 0.73 -13.83
C GLY A 411 -34.62 0.64 -14.70
N GLY A 412 -34.78 0.56 -16.03
CA GLY A 412 -33.68 0.48 -17.00
C GLY A 412 -33.02 -0.90 -17.13
N GLY A 413 -32.81 -1.34 -18.38
CA GLY A 413 -32.29 -2.68 -18.70
C GLY A 413 -30.78 -2.84 -18.56
N GLN A 414 -30.02 -1.75 -18.43
CA GLN A 414 -28.55 -1.80 -18.32
C GLN A 414 -28.08 -1.70 -16.86
N ARG A 415 -27.20 -2.62 -16.44
CA ARG A 415 -26.55 -2.63 -15.12
C ARG A 415 -25.16 -2.01 -15.26
N GLY A 416 -24.98 -0.79 -14.74
CA GLY A 416 -23.66 -0.13 -14.74
C GLY A 416 -22.83 -0.46 -13.52
N MET A 417 -23.45 -0.71 -12.37
CA MET A 417 -22.75 -1.14 -11.16
C MET A 417 -22.32 -2.61 -11.27
N PHE A 418 -21.01 -2.85 -11.12
CA PHE A 418 -20.37 -4.17 -11.22
C PHE A 418 -21.04 -5.23 -10.31
N GLU A 419 -21.31 -4.87 -9.05
CA GLU A 419 -21.82 -5.80 -8.03
C GLU A 419 -23.22 -6.35 -8.36
N LEU A 420 -24.02 -5.64 -9.17
CA LEU A 420 -25.34 -6.11 -9.59
C LEU A 420 -25.26 -7.30 -10.56
N GLY A 421 -24.11 -7.52 -11.19
CA GLY A 421 -23.82 -8.67 -12.03
C GLY A 421 -23.52 -9.95 -11.23
N LEU A 422 -23.12 -9.82 -9.96
CA LEU A 422 -22.70 -10.95 -9.14
C LEU A 422 -23.91 -11.85 -8.80
N ALA A 423 -23.73 -13.16 -8.96
CA ALA A 423 -24.73 -14.18 -8.64
C ALA A 423 -24.47 -14.80 -7.28
N ALA A 424 -25.50 -15.30 -6.59
CA ALA A 424 -25.29 -16.06 -5.36
C ALA A 424 -24.73 -17.48 -5.65
N PRO A 425 -24.29 -18.22 -4.63
CA PRO A 425 -23.75 -19.58 -4.82
C PRO A 425 -24.73 -20.53 -5.53
N ASN A 426 -24.20 -21.33 -6.46
CA ASN A 426 -24.92 -22.42 -7.09
C ASN A 426 -25.17 -23.56 -6.08
N LEU A 427 -26.41 -24.06 -6.06
CA LEU A 427 -26.87 -25.09 -5.12
C LEU A 427 -27.07 -26.47 -5.77
N ALA A 428 -26.82 -26.63 -7.08
CA ALA A 428 -27.02 -27.89 -7.81
C ALA A 428 -26.22 -29.10 -7.26
N THR A 429 -25.13 -28.85 -6.51
CA THR A 429 -24.32 -29.88 -5.85
C THR A 429 -24.24 -29.67 -4.33
N ALA A 430 -25.26 -29.04 -3.73
CA ALA A 430 -25.26 -28.76 -2.29
C ALA A 430 -25.17 -30.05 -1.46
N GLY A 431 -25.84 -31.11 -1.89
CA GLY A 431 -25.84 -32.41 -1.23
C GLY A 431 -24.49 -33.12 -1.22
N ASP A 432 -23.60 -32.84 -2.16
CA ASP A 432 -22.25 -33.41 -2.16
C ASP A 432 -21.32 -32.69 -1.19
N ARG A 433 -21.62 -31.43 -0.87
CA ARG A 433 -20.69 -30.52 -0.20
C ARG A 433 -20.99 -30.30 1.27
N LEU A 434 -22.27 -30.17 1.60
CA LEU A 434 -22.70 -29.67 2.91
C LEU A 434 -23.18 -30.80 3.81
N GLN A 435 -22.95 -30.66 5.11
CA GLN A 435 -23.55 -31.54 6.11
C GLN A 435 -24.99 -31.10 6.39
N ALA A 436 -25.85 -32.07 6.68
CA ALA A 436 -27.28 -31.85 6.85
C ALA A 436 -27.62 -30.93 8.04
N SER A 437 -26.99 -31.17 9.20
CA SER A 437 -27.16 -30.35 10.41
C SER A 437 -26.74 -28.90 10.18
N TRP A 438 -25.59 -28.69 9.53
CA TRP A 438 -25.13 -27.35 9.18
C TRP A 438 -26.09 -26.65 8.22
N LEU A 439 -26.58 -27.36 7.19
CA LEU A 439 -27.49 -26.77 6.21
C LEU A 439 -28.82 -26.36 6.86
N GLN A 440 -29.37 -27.19 7.75
CA GLN A 440 -30.59 -26.87 8.48
C GLN A 440 -30.39 -25.64 9.38
N GLN A 441 -29.28 -25.56 10.11
CA GLN A 441 -28.99 -24.41 10.97
C GLN A 441 -28.72 -23.13 10.16
N TRP A 442 -28.02 -23.25 9.03
CA TRP A 442 -27.76 -22.13 8.12
C TRP A 442 -29.05 -21.58 7.50
N LEU A 443 -30.01 -22.44 7.14
CA LEU A 443 -31.30 -22.01 6.61
C LEU A 443 -32.17 -21.32 7.66
N LEU A 444 -32.04 -21.69 8.94
CA LEU A 444 -32.75 -21.05 10.05
C LEU A 444 -32.19 -19.66 10.36
N ASP A 445 -30.89 -19.57 10.59
CA ASP A 445 -30.22 -18.31 10.93
C ASP A 445 -28.78 -18.29 10.42
N PRO A 446 -28.55 -17.71 9.21
CA PRO A 446 -27.21 -17.52 8.68
C PRO A 446 -26.31 -16.65 9.57
N GLN A 447 -26.87 -15.68 10.30
CA GLN A 447 -26.10 -14.72 11.10
C GLN A 447 -25.48 -15.38 12.34
N LEU A 448 -26.16 -16.37 12.92
CA LEU A 448 -25.65 -17.15 14.04
C LEU A 448 -24.35 -17.89 13.69
N LEU A 449 -24.29 -18.46 12.48
CA LEU A 449 -23.10 -19.18 12.01
C LEU A 449 -22.05 -18.27 11.39
N ARG A 450 -22.46 -17.14 10.82
CA ARG A 450 -21.59 -16.14 10.21
C ARG A 450 -22.21 -14.74 10.35
N PRO A 451 -21.79 -13.97 11.37
CA PRO A 451 -22.16 -12.57 11.47
C PRO A 451 -21.78 -11.79 10.21
N GLY A 452 -22.70 -10.97 9.70
CA GLY A 452 -22.53 -10.26 8.43
C GLY A 452 -22.70 -11.16 7.19
N ALA A 453 -23.38 -12.30 7.30
CA ALA A 453 -23.79 -13.07 6.13
C ALA A 453 -24.77 -12.26 5.28
N HIS A 454 -24.62 -12.30 3.95
CA HIS A 454 -25.53 -11.59 3.05
C HIS A 454 -26.83 -12.37 2.79
N MET A 455 -26.86 -13.67 3.11
CA MET A 455 -28.08 -14.47 3.02
C MET A 455 -29.01 -14.06 4.18
N PRO A 456 -30.25 -13.60 3.88
CA PRO A 456 -31.20 -13.22 4.91
C PRO A 456 -31.82 -14.44 5.60
N GLU A 457 -32.42 -14.22 6.76
CA GLU A 457 -33.38 -15.16 7.33
C GLU A 457 -34.67 -15.13 6.48
N LEU A 458 -35.16 -16.30 6.07
CA LEU A 458 -36.31 -16.43 5.15
C LEU A 458 -37.43 -17.31 5.72
N LEU A 459 -37.15 -18.00 6.82
CA LEU A 459 -38.04 -19.00 7.40
C LEU A 459 -38.95 -18.39 8.46
N SER A 460 -40.04 -19.09 8.74
CA SER A 460 -40.98 -18.72 9.79
C SER A 460 -40.33 -18.88 11.17
N ALA A 461 -40.81 -18.16 12.19
CA ALA A 461 -40.31 -18.36 13.55
C ALA A 461 -40.82 -19.68 14.17
N GLY A 462 -40.11 -20.18 15.20
CA GLY A 462 -40.53 -21.33 16.01
C GLY A 462 -40.53 -22.68 15.28
N GLN A 463 -41.41 -23.59 15.70
CA GLN A 463 -41.47 -24.96 15.18
C GLN A 463 -41.77 -25.03 13.67
N THR A 464 -42.53 -24.07 13.14
CA THR A 464 -42.82 -24.01 11.70
C THR A 464 -41.54 -23.77 10.91
N GLY A 465 -40.68 -22.82 11.32
CA GLY A 465 -39.38 -22.62 10.68
C GLY A 465 -38.47 -23.84 10.76
N GLN A 466 -38.47 -24.54 11.90
CA GLN A 466 -37.70 -25.78 12.06
C GLN A 466 -38.11 -26.85 11.06
N ARG A 467 -39.42 -27.01 10.80
CA ARG A 467 -39.96 -27.91 9.77
C ARG A 467 -39.61 -27.44 8.36
N GLU A 468 -39.81 -26.15 8.04
CA GLU A 468 -39.46 -25.58 6.74
C GLU A 468 -37.96 -25.79 6.43
N SER A 469 -37.10 -25.58 7.43
CA SER A 469 -35.66 -25.79 7.31
C SER A 469 -35.31 -27.26 7.06
N ALA A 470 -35.94 -28.19 7.79
CA ALA A 470 -35.74 -29.62 7.59
C ALA A 470 -36.16 -30.06 6.18
N ASP A 471 -37.33 -29.60 5.71
CA ASP A 471 -37.84 -29.90 4.37
C ASP A 471 -36.92 -29.36 3.26
N LEU A 472 -36.48 -28.09 3.36
CA LEU A 472 -35.53 -27.47 2.42
C LEU A 472 -34.18 -28.18 2.43
N ALA A 473 -33.66 -28.54 3.61
CA ALA A 473 -32.42 -29.28 3.73
C ALA A 473 -32.55 -30.66 3.06
N ALA A 474 -33.67 -31.37 3.24
CA ALA A 474 -33.92 -32.66 2.59
C ALA A 474 -33.89 -32.54 1.05
N TYR A 475 -34.51 -31.51 0.48
CA TYR A 475 -34.48 -31.23 -0.96
C TYR A 475 -33.06 -30.90 -1.46
N LEU A 476 -32.37 -29.98 -0.79
CA LEU A 476 -31.01 -29.57 -1.19
C LEU A 476 -29.97 -30.69 -1.05
N LEU A 477 -30.17 -31.61 -0.11
CA LEU A 477 -29.31 -32.79 0.05
C LEU A 477 -29.48 -33.83 -1.06
N GLN A 478 -30.55 -33.75 -1.86
CA GLN A 478 -30.73 -34.55 -3.09
C GLN A 478 -30.03 -33.92 -4.30
N GLN A 479 -29.65 -32.65 -4.23
CA GLN A 479 -28.93 -31.95 -5.30
C GLN A 479 -27.47 -32.40 -5.31
N ARG A 480 -27.17 -33.39 -6.16
CA ARG A 480 -25.87 -34.08 -6.24
C ARG A 480 -25.46 -34.27 -7.70
N ALA A 481 -24.16 -34.31 -7.94
CA ALA A 481 -23.62 -34.80 -9.20
C ALA A 481 -23.83 -36.31 -9.32
N GLU A 482 -23.76 -36.83 -10.55
CA GLU A 482 -23.84 -38.28 -10.84
C GLU A 482 -22.80 -39.08 -10.04
N LYS A 483 -21.59 -38.52 -9.89
CA LYS A 483 -20.52 -39.08 -9.08
C LYS A 483 -20.13 -38.10 -7.97
N ARG A 484 -20.31 -38.55 -6.73
CA ARG A 484 -19.91 -37.78 -5.54
C ARG A 484 -18.38 -37.69 -5.45
N PRO A 485 -17.80 -36.55 -5.01
CA PRO A 485 -16.38 -36.47 -4.71
C PRO A 485 -15.97 -37.54 -3.71
N ALA A 486 -14.88 -38.25 -4.02
CA ALA A 486 -14.33 -39.26 -3.13
C ALA A 486 -13.93 -38.64 -1.78
N GLU A 487 -14.07 -39.40 -0.71
CA GLU A 487 -13.40 -39.09 0.56
C GLU A 487 -11.89 -39.09 0.28
N PRO A 488 -11.12 -38.14 0.83
CA PRO A 488 -9.67 -38.17 0.70
C PRO A 488 -9.13 -39.45 1.33
N ALA A 489 -8.08 -40.03 0.74
CA ALA A 489 -7.34 -41.11 1.40
C ALA A 489 -6.83 -40.65 2.78
N GLU A 490 -6.63 -41.59 3.69
CA GLU A 490 -6.06 -41.30 5.01
C GLU A 490 -4.67 -40.67 4.83
N ALA A 491 -4.55 -39.38 5.16
CA ALA A 491 -3.30 -38.67 4.92
C ALA A 491 -2.26 -39.02 5.99
N PRO A 492 -0.97 -38.98 5.65
CA PRO A 492 0.10 -39.30 6.59
C PRO A 492 0.09 -38.35 7.80
N ALA A 493 0.62 -38.79 8.94
CA ALA A 493 0.69 -37.99 10.17
C ALA A 493 1.38 -36.62 9.98
N SER A 494 2.28 -36.49 9.00
CA SER A 494 2.95 -35.24 8.64
C SER A 494 2.02 -34.19 8.02
N ALA A 495 0.84 -34.57 7.51
CA ALA A 495 -0.08 -33.69 6.82
C ALA A 495 -0.64 -32.57 7.71
N LEU A 496 -0.78 -32.78 9.02
CA LEU A 496 -1.20 -31.72 9.96
C LEU A 496 -0.16 -30.60 10.06
N ALA A 497 1.12 -30.96 10.20
CA ALA A 497 2.22 -29.99 10.27
C ALA A 497 2.38 -29.23 8.94
N THR A 498 2.26 -29.94 7.81
CA THR A 498 2.23 -29.33 6.48
C THR A 498 1.05 -28.37 6.32
N GLY A 499 -0.15 -28.79 6.74
CA GLY A 499 -1.36 -27.96 6.68
C GLY A 499 -1.26 -26.69 7.52
N GLN A 500 -0.66 -26.78 8.73
CA GLN A 500 -0.38 -25.61 9.55
C GLN A 500 0.59 -24.65 8.83
N LEU A 501 1.71 -25.19 8.32
CA LEU A 501 2.70 -24.38 7.61
C LEU A 501 2.10 -23.67 6.39
N LEU A 502 1.22 -24.36 5.65
CA LEU A 502 0.49 -23.79 4.52
C LEU A 502 -0.48 -22.69 4.96
N PHE A 503 -1.22 -22.90 6.06
CA PHE A 503 -2.16 -21.92 6.60
C PHE A 503 -1.48 -20.59 6.96
N GLU A 504 -0.25 -20.66 7.48
CA GLU A 504 0.58 -19.50 7.80
C GLU A 504 1.25 -18.91 6.54
N THR A 505 1.92 -19.74 5.74
CA THR A 505 2.72 -19.29 4.58
C THR A 505 1.86 -18.71 3.46
N LEU A 506 0.69 -19.28 3.21
CA LEU A 506 -0.25 -18.75 2.20
C LEU A 506 -1.06 -17.56 2.73
N GLY A 507 -0.92 -17.21 4.01
CA GLY A 507 -1.63 -16.08 4.62
C GLY A 507 -3.09 -16.34 4.94
N CYS A 508 -3.53 -17.61 5.04
CA CYS A 508 -4.89 -17.94 5.46
C CYS A 508 -5.20 -17.35 6.84
N ILE A 509 -4.22 -17.35 7.76
CA ILE A 509 -4.29 -16.75 9.09
C ILE A 509 -4.57 -15.24 9.10
N ASN A 510 -4.28 -14.52 8.01
CA ASN A 510 -4.54 -13.08 7.91
C ASN A 510 -6.01 -12.76 7.63
N CYS A 511 -6.77 -13.75 7.16
CA CYS A 511 -8.19 -13.62 6.82
C CYS A 511 -9.09 -14.50 7.69
N HIS A 512 -8.52 -15.50 8.38
CA HIS A 512 -9.26 -16.50 9.14
C HIS A 512 -8.75 -16.69 10.56
N HIS A 513 -9.69 -16.97 11.47
CA HIS A 513 -9.42 -17.37 12.85
C HIS A 513 -10.34 -18.52 13.26
N PHE A 514 -10.11 -19.17 14.41
CA PHE A 514 -10.90 -20.34 14.87
C PHE A 514 -11.84 -20.05 16.05
N GLY A 515 -11.85 -18.80 16.52
CA GLY A 515 -12.73 -18.33 17.60
C GLY A 515 -14.21 -18.38 17.21
N ALA A 516 -15.10 -18.54 18.19
CA ALA A 516 -16.54 -18.62 17.96
C ALA A 516 -17.09 -17.40 17.20
N PRO A 517 -18.07 -17.57 16.29
CA PRO A 517 -18.69 -16.45 15.60
C PRO A 517 -19.28 -15.43 16.59
N GLY A 518 -19.24 -14.15 16.23
CA GLY A 518 -19.80 -13.05 17.02
C GLY A 518 -18.89 -12.54 18.14
N LYS A 519 -17.81 -13.28 18.48
CA LYS A 519 -16.73 -12.72 19.29
C LYS A 519 -15.92 -11.74 18.44
N LYS A 520 -15.56 -10.60 19.03
CA LYS A 520 -14.69 -9.62 18.39
C LYS A 520 -13.31 -10.25 18.16
N ASP A 521 -12.86 -10.25 16.90
CA ASP A 521 -11.49 -10.57 16.51
C ASP A 521 -10.72 -9.25 16.39
N GLU A 522 -9.49 -9.20 16.90
CA GLU A 522 -8.68 -7.97 16.87
C GLU A 522 -8.36 -7.51 15.44
N PHE A 523 -8.34 -8.45 14.49
CA PHE A 523 -7.96 -8.22 13.10
C PHE A 523 -9.16 -8.27 12.13
N ASP A 524 -10.40 -8.36 12.64
CA ASP A 524 -11.64 -8.43 11.86
C ASP A 524 -11.70 -9.60 10.86
N ARG A 525 -11.11 -10.75 11.22
CA ARG A 525 -11.03 -11.96 10.37
C ARG A 525 -12.31 -12.78 10.36
N LEU A 526 -12.46 -13.64 9.34
CA LEU A 526 -13.59 -14.56 9.20
C LEU A 526 -13.38 -15.85 10.01
N SER A 527 -14.28 -16.12 10.95
CA SER A 527 -14.27 -17.37 11.73
C SER A 527 -14.41 -18.64 10.88
N LEU A 528 -13.53 -19.60 11.12
CA LEU A 528 -13.59 -20.98 10.65
C LEU A 528 -14.11 -21.95 11.71
N HIS A 529 -14.64 -21.45 12.83
CA HIS A 529 -15.07 -22.27 13.98
C HIS A 529 -15.95 -23.47 13.61
N HIS A 530 -16.88 -23.30 12.66
CA HIS A 530 -17.79 -24.34 12.19
C HIS A 530 -17.38 -25.00 10.86
N ALA A 531 -16.15 -24.81 10.36
CA ALA A 531 -15.75 -25.32 9.05
C ALA A 531 -15.82 -26.86 8.97
N ASN A 532 -15.45 -27.56 10.05
CA ASN A 532 -15.54 -29.02 10.14
C ASN A 532 -17.01 -29.52 10.14
N ALA A 533 -17.92 -28.81 10.79
CA ALA A 533 -19.35 -29.12 10.78
C ALA A 533 -20.02 -28.74 9.45
N LYS A 534 -19.46 -27.80 8.69
CA LYS A 534 -20.01 -27.33 7.41
C LYS A 534 -19.80 -28.30 6.27
N TYR A 535 -18.55 -28.68 6.03
CA TYR A 535 -18.17 -29.41 4.83
C TYR A 535 -18.09 -30.92 5.08
N ARG A 536 -18.56 -31.70 4.11
CA ARG A 536 -18.16 -33.11 3.96
C ARG A 536 -16.65 -33.18 3.68
N ALA A 537 -15.98 -34.27 4.08
CA ALA A 537 -14.51 -34.33 4.08
C ALA A 537 -13.89 -34.04 2.70
N GLY A 538 -14.31 -34.78 1.66
CA GLY A 538 -13.85 -34.55 0.28
C GLY A 538 -14.22 -33.19 -0.31
N ALA A 539 -15.33 -32.59 0.15
CA ALA A 539 -15.80 -31.32 -0.35
C ALA A 539 -14.96 -30.12 0.08
N MET A 540 -14.35 -30.17 1.26
CA MET A 540 -13.42 -29.12 1.71
C MET A 540 -12.18 -29.09 0.81
N VAL A 541 -11.63 -30.26 0.47
CA VAL A 541 -10.49 -30.39 -0.46
C VAL A 541 -10.84 -29.81 -1.83
N GLN A 542 -11.99 -30.17 -2.40
CA GLN A 542 -12.44 -29.62 -3.69
C GLN A 542 -12.67 -28.11 -3.65
N PHE A 543 -13.19 -27.58 -2.53
CA PHE A 543 -13.34 -26.15 -2.34
C PHE A 543 -11.99 -25.43 -2.31
N LEU A 544 -10.98 -25.99 -1.63
CA LEU A 544 -9.64 -25.41 -1.57
C LEU A 544 -8.93 -25.45 -2.93
N LEU A 545 -9.15 -26.50 -3.74
CA LEU A 545 -8.63 -26.61 -5.10
C LEU A 545 -9.23 -25.58 -6.07
N LYS A 546 -10.55 -25.35 -6.00
CA LYS A 546 -11.25 -24.42 -6.90
C LYS A 546 -12.38 -23.67 -6.18
N PRO A 547 -12.07 -22.64 -5.36
CA PRO A 547 -13.08 -21.94 -4.56
C PRO A 547 -14.22 -21.33 -5.38
N SER A 548 -13.95 -20.93 -6.63
CA SER A 548 -14.91 -20.32 -7.54
C SER A 548 -15.85 -21.32 -8.24
N ALA A 549 -15.63 -22.62 -8.12
CA ALA A 549 -16.37 -23.66 -8.87
C ALA A 549 -17.90 -23.60 -8.69
N HIS A 550 -18.36 -23.16 -7.52
CA HIS A 550 -19.79 -23.03 -7.22
C HIS A 550 -20.23 -21.59 -6.95
N PHE A 551 -19.29 -20.65 -6.92
CA PHE A 551 -19.54 -19.24 -6.65
C PHE A 551 -18.42 -18.41 -7.25
N GLU A 552 -18.62 -17.98 -8.49
CA GLU A 552 -17.62 -17.20 -9.24
C GLU A 552 -17.20 -15.93 -8.49
N ALA A 553 -18.15 -15.26 -7.83
CA ALA A 553 -17.94 -14.07 -7.02
C ALA A 553 -17.55 -14.39 -5.56
N THR A 554 -16.84 -15.49 -5.33
CA THR A 554 -16.32 -15.85 -4.01
C THR A 554 -15.22 -14.88 -3.56
N ARG A 555 -15.23 -14.54 -2.26
CA ARG A 555 -14.12 -13.81 -1.63
C ARG A 555 -12.92 -14.70 -1.33
N MET A 556 -13.11 -16.03 -1.28
CA MET A 556 -12.01 -16.97 -1.07
C MET A 556 -11.16 -17.05 -2.34
N PRO A 557 -9.88 -16.64 -2.30
CA PRO A 557 -9.02 -16.67 -3.47
C PRO A 557 -8.62 -18.09 -3.87
N ASN A 558 -8.23 -18.28 -5.13
CA ASN A 558 -7.57 -19.51 -5.56
C ASN A 558 -6.04 -19.40 -5.39
N PHE A 559 -5.45 -20.27 -4.56
CA PHE A 559 -4.01 -20.32 -4.31
C PHE A 559 -3.26 -21.30 -5.23
N HIS A 560 -3.96 -21.92 -6.19
CA HIS A 560 -3.45 -22.95 -7.09
C HIS A 560 -2.80 -24.09 -6.30
N LEU A 561 -3.51 -24.60 -5.30
CA LEU A 561 -3.05 -25.69 -4.46
C LEU A 561 -2.96 -26.98 -5.26
N SER A 562 -1.97 -27.81 -4.95
CA SER A 562 -1.99 -29.20 -5.39
C SER A 562 -3.07 -30.00 -4.63
N ALA A 563 -3.34 -31.23 -5.08
CA ALA A 563 -4.24 -32.14 -4.37
C ALA A 563 -3.74 -32.40 -2.93
N ASP A 564 -2.45 -32.71 -2.77
CA ASP A 564 -1.85 -33.00 -1.46
C ASP A 564 -1.85 -31.79 -0.53
N GLU A 565 -1.56 -30.59 -1.06
CA GLU A 565 -1.63 -29.34 -0.30
C GLU A 565 -3.05 -29.08 0.20
N SER A 566 -4.05 -29.35 -0.65
CA SER A 566 -5.46 -29.18 -0.31
C SER A 566 -5.92 -30.18 0.76
N VAL A 567 -5.43 -31.43 0.70
CA VAL A 567 -5.70 -32.45 1.73
C VAL A 567 -5.08 -32.04 3.07
N ALA A 568 -3.78 -31.70 3.08
CA ALA A 568 -3.08 -31.28 4.29
C ALA A 568 -3.74 -30.06 4.95
N LEU A 569 -4.06 -29.04 4.16
CA LEU A 569 -4.72 -27.82 4.65
C LEU A 569 -6.14 -28.10 5.17
N ALA A 570 -6.92 -28.93 4.48
CA ALA A 570 -8.25 -29.33 4.93
C ALA A 570 -8.19 -30.08 6.27
N GLN A 571 -7.24 -30.99 6.45
CA GLN A 571 -7.06 -31.70 7.72
C GLN A 571 -6.71 -30.76 8.87
N PHE A 572 -5.77 -29.84 8.66
CA PHE A 572 -5.43 -28.83 9.65
C PHE A 572 -6.64 -28.00 10.04
N VAL A 573 -7.36 -27.42 9.07
CA VAL A 573 -8.57 -26.62 9.32
C VAL A 573 -9.61 -27.43 10.09
N ARG A 574 -9.87 -28.69 9.72
CA ARG A 574 -10.82 -29.55 10.44
C ARG A 574 -10.39 -29.79 11.89
N SER A 575 -9.12 -30.10 12.13
CA SER A 575 -8.58 -30.34 13.48
C SER A 575 -8.68 -29.11 14.39
N LYS A 576 -8.62 -27.90 13.81
CA LYS A 576 -8.67 -26.62 14.52
C LYS A 576 -10.07 -26.00 14.59
N SER A 577 -11.09 -26.65 14.03
CA SER A 577 -12.47 -26.14 14.01
C SER A 577 -13.34 -26.85 15.06
N PRO A 578 -13.44 -26.33 16.30
CA PRO A 578 -14.11 -27.04 17.40
C PRO A 578 -15.64 -26.93 17.38
N GLY A 579 -16.19 -26.05 16.54
CA GLY A 579 -17.61 -25.73 16.52
C GLY A 579 -18.47 -26.90 16.06
N LYS A 580 -19.29 -27.42 16.99
CA LYS A 580 -20.30 -28.43 16.72
C LYS A 580 -21.63 -27.77 16.37
N ILE A 581 -22.42 -28.41 15.53
CA ILE A 581 -23.83 -28.05 15.27
C ILE A 581 -24.68 -29.21 15.76
N ALA A 582 -25.73 -28.91 16.52
CA ALA A 582 -26.64 -29.91 17.04
C ALA A 582 -27.20 -30.80 15.91
N GLY A 583 -27.51 -32.06 16.24
CA GLY A 583 -28.06 -33.03 15.30
C GLY A 583 -29.39 -32.56 14.68
N GLN A 584 -29.80 -33.19 13.58
CA GLN A 584 -31.07 -32.88 12.91
C GLN A 584 -32.23 -32.95 13.90
N SER A 585 -32.96 -31.84 14.06
CA SER A 585 -34.07 -31.76 15.00
C SER A 585 -35.37 -32.40 14.49
N ALA A 586 -35.49 -32.62 13.17
CA ALA A 586 -36.64 -33.24 12.52
C ALA A 586 -36.28 -33.82 11.14
N THR A 587 -36.94 -34.91 10.75
CA THR A 587 -36.83 -35.51 9.41
C THR A 587 -37.69 -34.73 8.42
N GLY A 588 -37.08 -34.13 7.39
CA GLY A 588 -37.78 -33.35 6.36
C GLY A 588 -38.26 -34.17 5.16
N SER A 589 -39.18 -33.60 4.38
CA SER A 589 -39.65 -34.13 3.09
C SER A 589 -39.07 -33.30 1.93
N ALA A 590 -38.31 -33.96 1.05
CA ALA A 590 -37.75 -33.31 -0.14
C ALA A 590 -38.83 -32.72 -1.07
N ALA A 591 -39.97 -33.40 -1.25
CA ALA A 591 -41.05 -32.89 -2.09
C ALA A 591 -41.68 -31.60 -1.53
N ARG A 592 -41.79 -31.49 -0.19
CA ARG A 592 -42.20 -30.23 0.45
C ARG A 592 -41.10 -29.18 0.36
N GLY A 593 -39.85 -29.59 0.51
CA GLY A 593 -38.67 -28.72 0.35
C GLY A 593 -38.58 -28.09 -1.03
N GLU A 594 -38.83 -28.84 -2.09
CA GLU A 594 -38.86 -28.34 -3.47
C GLU A 594 -39.93 -27.26 -3.66
N LYS A 595 -41.15 -27.52 -3.16
CA LYS A 595 -42.24 -26.53 -3.19
C LYS A 595 -41.87 -25.29 -2.38
N LEU A 596 -41.30 -25.47 -1.19
CA LEU A 596 -40.83 -24.37 -0.34
C LEU A 596 -39.72 -23.55 -1.00
N PHE A 597 -38.80 -24.18 -1.72
CA PHE A 597 -37.70 -23.50 -2.39
C PHE A 597 -38.20 -22.47 -3.41
N THR A 598 -39.27 -22.82 -4.14
CA THR A 598 -39.96 -21.91 -5.05
C THR A 598 -40.78 -20.86 -4.29
N GLN A 599 -41.55 -21.27 -3.27
CA GLN A 599 -42.40 -20.36 -2.47
C GLN A 599 -41.61 -19.30 -1.71
N LYS A 600 -40.42 -19.64 -1.20
CA LYS A 600 -39.50 -18.72 -0.52
C LYS A 600 -38.60 -17.95 -1.52
N ALA A 601 -38.87 -18.06 -2.81
CA ALA A 601 -38.18 -17.37 -3.90
C ALA A 601 -36.65 -17.59 -3.89
N CYS A 602 -36.17 -18.76 -3.46
CA CYS A 602 -34.74 -19.06 -3.38
C CYS A 602 -34.04 -18.94 -4.74
N LEU A 603 -34.76 -19.22 -5.84
CA LEU A 603 -34.30 -19.09 -7.23
C LEU A 603 -33.95 -17.66 -7.65
N GLN A 604 -34.39 -16.63 -6.91
CA GLN A 604 -34.04 -15.23 -7.22
C GLN A 604 -32.54 -14.97 -7.07
N CYS A 605 -31.91 -15.64 -6.11
CA CYS A 605 -30.49 -15.49 -5.82
C CYS A 605 -29.71 -16.73 -6.25
N HIS A 606 -30.23 -17.93 -5.94
CA HIS A 606 -29.55 -19.19 -6.16
C HIS A 606 -29.95 -19.86 -7.48
N ARG A 607 -29.02 -20.63 -8.05
CA ARG A 607 -29.27 -21.45 -9.25
C ARG A 607 -29.27 -22.93 -8.87
N ILE A 608 -30.20 -23.69 -9.44
CA ILE A 608 -30.28 -25.16 -9.40
C ILE A 608 -30.70 -25.66 -10.79
N GLY A 609 -29.86 -26.44 -11.45
CA GLY A 609 -30.15 -26.97 -12.80
C GLY A 609 -30.54 -25.87 -13.80
N GLY A 610 -31.50 -26.18 -14.68
CA GLY A 610 -32.08 -25.23 -15.65
C GLY A 610 -33.26 -24.41 -15.11
N GLN A 611 -33.53 -24.43 -13.80
CA GLN A 611 -34.66 -23.69 -13.22
C GLN A 611 -34.45 -22.18 -13.34
N GLN A 612 -35.53 -21.46 -13.67
CA GLN A 612 -35.50 -20.01 -13.84
C GLN A 612 -36.13 -19.29 -12.65
N ALA A 613 -35.54 -18.17 -12.28
CA ALA A 613 -36.13 -17.24 -11.32
C ALA A 613 -37.44 -16.66 -11.87
N THR A 614 -38.37 -16.32 -10.98
CA THR A 614 -39.54 -15.52 -11.37
C THR A 614 -39.11 -14.09 -11.69
N LYS A 615 -39.92 -13.34 -12.45
CA LYS A 615 -39.57 -11.95 -12.79
C LYS A 615 -39.52 -11.08 -11.51
N PRO A 616 -38.55 -10.15 -11.40
CA PRO A 616 -38.51 -9.22 -10.28
C PRO A 616 -39.81 -8.44 -10.16
N ALA A 617 -40.30 -8.27 -8.94
CA ALA A 617 -41.50 -7.50 -8.64
C ALA A 617 -41.26 -6.02 -8.89
N GLN A 618 -42.28 -5.34 -9.41
CA GLN A 618 -42.28 -3.89 -9.52
C GLN A 618 -42.73 -3.31 -8.18
N LEU A 619 -41.83 -2.63 -7.47
CA LEU A 619 -42.15 -1.87 -6.28
C LEU A 619 -42.14 -0.38 -6.58
N LYS A 620 -43.05 0.36 -5.95
CA LYS A 620 -42.93 1.81 -5.82
C LYS A 620 -42.00 2.13 -4.66
N TRP A 621 -40.70 2.23 -4.95
CA TRP A 621 -39.67 2.47 -3.94
C TRP A 621 -39.88 3.73 -3.09
N ALA A 622 -40.52 4.76 -3.65
CA ALA A 622 -40.87 5.99 -2.93
C ALA A 622 -41.98 5.79 -1.87
N GLU A 623 -42.79 4.74 -2.00
CA GLU A 623 -43.86 4.38 -1.05
C GLU A 623 -43.41 3.27 -0.08
N ALA A 624 -42.16 2.82 -0.14
CA ALA A 624 -41.61 1.87 0.82
C ALA A 624 -41.42 2.56 2.19
N VAL A 625 -42.49 2.54 2.99
CA VAL A 625 -42.61 3.23 4.28
C VAL A 625 -41.56 2.75 5.29
N GLU A 626 -41.02 3.71 6.05
CA GLU A 626 -40.18 3.52 7.23
C GLU A 626 -40.56 2.27 8.05
N ARG A 627 -39.58 1.39 8.26
CA ARG A 627 -39.62 0.29 9.25
C ARG A 627 -40.62 -0.84 9.00
N SER A 628 -41.07 -1.06 7.76
CA SER A 628 -41.87 -2.24 7.39
C SER A 628 -41.18 -3.12 6.32
N GLY A 629 -41.58 -4.38 6.21
CA GLY A 629 -41.00 -5.32 5.23
C GLY A 629 -39.50 -5.63 5.45
N CYS A 630 -38.71 -5.73 4.37
CA CYS A 630 -37.28 -6.06 4.40
C CYS A 630 -36.41 -5.03 5.15
N LEU A 631 -36.91 -3.80 5.29
CA LEU A 631 -36.22 -2.68 5.95
C LEU A 631 -36.66 -2.48 7.41
N ALA A 632 -37.52 -3.35 7.94
CA ALA A 632 -37.99 -3.27 9.31
C ALA A 632 -36.88 -3.61 10.31
N SER A 633 -36.92 -3.05 11.52
CA SER A 633 -35.99 -3.43 12.59
C SER A 633 -36.21 -4.88 13.05
N LYS A 634 -35.17 -5.50 13.61
CA LYS A 634 -35.23 -6.86 14.16
C LYS A 634 -36.25 -6.89 15.31
N GLY A 635 -37.19 -7.84 15.28
CA GLY A 635 -38.24 -7.99 16.30
C GLY A 635 -39.57 -7.26 16.00
N SER A 636 -39.65 -6.46 14.94
CA SER A 636 -40.93 -5.90 14.44
C SER A 636 -41.83 -6.98 13.79
N ARG A 637 -43.16 -6.79 13.77
CA ARG A 637 -44.09 -7.67 13.04
C ARG A 637 -43.81 -7.61 11.53
N ARG A 638 -42.98 -8.52 11.02
CA ARG A 638 -42.75 -8.70 9.59
C ARG A 638 -43.81 -9.65 9.01
N LYS A 639 -44.23 -9.39 7.76
CA LYS A 639 -45.09 -10.33 7.02
C LYS A 639 -44.30 -11.61 6.73
N ALA A 640 -44.97 -12.75 6.83
CA ALA A 640 -44.38 -14.04 6.48
C ALA A 640 -43.90 -14.05 5.01
N GLY A 641 -42.71 -14.62 4.76
CA GLY A 641 -42.12 -14.71 3.41
C GLY A 641 -41.31 -13.49 2.97
N VAL A 642 -41.15 -12.48 3.82
CA VAL A 642 -40.29 -11.31 3.55
C VAL A 642 -38.88 -11.54 4.10
N PRO A 643 -37.81 -11.38 3.30
CA PRO A 643 -36.44 -11.53 3.76
C PRO A 643 -36.07 -10.65 4.96
N ALA A 644 -35.41 -11.25 5.93
CA ALA A 644 -34.95 -10.63 7.15
C ALA A 644 -33.44 -10.35 7.09
N PHE A 645 -33.08 -9.08 6.88
CA PHE A 645 -31.70 -8.60 6.95
C PHE A 645 -31.37 -8.02 8.34
N ASP A 646 -30.11 -8.12 8.74
CA ASP A 646 -29.59 -7.63 10.03
C ASP A 646 -28.93 -6.24 9.86
N PHE A 647 -29.68 -5.29 9.31
CA PHE A 647 -29.19 -3.93 9.12
C PHE A 647 -29.14 -3.16 10.43
N SER A 648 -28.01 -2.50 10.71
CA SER A 648 -27.90 -1.46 11.72
C SER A 648 -28.75 -0.23 11.37
N GLU A 649 -29.07 0.61 12.36
CA GLU A 649 -29.82 1.86 12.14
C GLU A 649 -29.11 2.80 11.15
N ALA A 650 -27.76 2.83 11.14
CA ALA A 650 -27.00 3.61 10.18
C ALA A 650 -27.17 3.06 8.74
N GLN A 651 -27.12 1.74 8.57
CA GLN A 651 -27.33 1.10 7.27
C GLN A 651 -28.76 1.32 6.76
N GLN A 652 -29.77 1.22 7.64
CA GLN A 652 -31.17 1.52 7.28
C GLN A 652 -31.33 2.97 6.81
N ARG A 653 -30.75 3.95 7.51
CA ARG A 653 -30.77 5.37 7.11
C ARG A 653 -30.11 5.59 5.75
N SER A 654 -28.98 4.94 5.48
CA SER A 654 -28.29 5.03 4.19
C SER A 654 -29.11 4.41 3.06
N LEU A 655 -29.65 3.21 3.25
CA LEU A 655 -30.54 2.54 2.29
C LEU A 655 -31.77 3.39 1.98
N HIS A 656 -32.43 3.92 3.02
CA HIS A 656 -33.61 4.76 2.85
C HIS A 656 -33.30 6.02 2.03
N SER A 657 -32.24 6.75 2.39
CA SER A 657 -31.82 7.94 1.64
C SER A 657 -31.56 7.62 0.17
N PHE A 658 -30.92 6.49 -0.12
CA PHE A 658 -30.61 6.04 -1.47
C PHE A 658 -31.85 5.67 -2.28
N LEU A 659 -32.76 4.88 -1.70
CA LEU A 659 -33.97 4.38 -2.38
C LEU A 659 -34.90 5.50 -2.84
N GLN A 660 -34.95 6.61 -2.10
CA GLN A 660 -35.82 7.75 -2.42
C GLN A 660 -35.34 8.58 -3.62
N ARG A 661 -34.03 8.63 -3.89
CA ARG A 661 -33.46 9.67 -4.77
C ARG A 661 -32.50 9.15 -5.84
N ASP A 662 -31.87 8.00 -5.62
CA ASP A 662 -30.62 7.67 -6.30
C ASP A 662 -30.62 6.32 -7.02
N LEU A 663 -31.77 5.65 -7.21
CA LEU A 663 -31.84 4.35 -7.90
C LEU A 663 -31.24 4.38 -9.32
N ALA A 664 -31.34 5.49 -10.04
CA ALA A 664 -30.75 5.66 -11.36
C ALA A 664 -29.21 5.48 -11.36
N SER A 665 -28.54 5.73 -10.23
CA SER A 665 -27.09 5.53 -10.07
C SER A 665 -26.64 4.07 -10.23
N LEU A 666 -27.55 3.10 -10.14
CA LEU A 666 -27.27 1.68 -10.34
C LEU A 666 -26.95 1.35 -11.81
N GLN A 667 -27.45 2.17 -12.74
CA GLN A 667 -27.20 2.04 -14.17
C GLN A 667 -25.86 2.67 -14.58
N GLN A 668 -25.21 3.42 -13.69
CA GLN A 668 -23.96 4.10 -13.96
C GLN A 668 -22.77 3.29 -13.47
N SER A 669 -21.74 3.18 -14.31
CA SER A 669 -20.45 2.58 -13.96
C SER A 669 -19.50 3.63 -13.41
N SER A 670 -18.67 3.22 -12.47
CA SER A 670 -17.52 3.99 -11.99
C SER A 670 -16.39 3.01 -11.69
N PRO A 671 -15.45 2.82 -12.64
CA PRO A 671 -14.34 1.87 -12.45
C PRO A 671 -13.48 2.19 -11.23
N VAL A 672 -13.19 3.48 -10.98
CA VAL A 672 -12.39 3.94 -9.84
C VAL A 672 -13.04 3.62 -8.49
N GLU A 673 -14.36 3.81 -8.35
CA GLU A 673 -15.06 3.43 -7.13
C GLU A 673 -15.20 1.90 -7.02
N THR A 674 -15.28 1.21 -8.16
CA THR A 674 -15.37 -0.26 -8.21
C THR A 674 -14.07 -0.92 -7.74
N SER A 675 -12.90 -0.50 -8.23
CA SER A 675 -11.62 -1.03 -7.75
C SER A 675 -11.40 -0.73 -6.27
N GLY A 676 -11.79 0.46 -5.78
CA GLY A 676 -11.75 0.79 -4.35
C GLY A 676 -12.56 -0.19 -3.51
N ARG A 677 -13.83 -0.43 -3.87
CA ARG A 677 -14.69 -1.40 -3.16
C ARG A 677 -14.15 -2.83 -3.25
N LEU A 678 -13.63 -3.24 -4.41
CA LEU A 678 -13.07 -4.58 -4.58
C LEU A 678 -11.78 -4.77 -3.76
N PHE A 679 -10.94 -3.74 -3.62
CA PHE A 679 -9.75 -3.78 -2.77
C PHE A 679 -10.11 -4.07 -1.30
N GLU A 680 -11.15 -3.42 -0.78
CA GLU A 680 -11.68 -3.66 0.57
C GLU A 680 -12.37 -5.03 0.67
N ARG A 681 -13.25 -5.36 -0.29
CA ARG A 681 -14.02 -6.61 -0.31
C ARG A 681 -13.15 -7.85 -0.31
N LEU A 682 -12.03 -7.82 -1.03
CA LEU A 682 -11.07 -8.91 -1.16
C LEU A 682 -9.96 -8.86 -0.10
N GLN A 683 -10.00 -7.87 0.80
CA GLN A 683 -9.06 -7.74 1.92
C GLN A 683 -7.60 -7.67 1.45
N CYS A 684 -7.33 -6.92 0.38
CA CYS A 684 -5.98 -6.79 -0.19
C CYS A 684 -4.98 -6.24 0.84
N ALA A 685 -5.43 -5.34 1.72
CA ALA A 685 -4.65 -4.76 2.81
C ALA A 685 -4.25 -5.75 3.91
N SER A 686 -4.86 -6.94 3.97
CA SER A 686 -4.45 -7.99 4.92
C SER A 686 -3.10 -8.62 4.55
N CYS A 687 -2.67 -8.45 3.31
CA CYS A 687 -1.38 -8.95 2.81
C CYS A 687 -0.46 -7.82 2.33
N HIS A 688 -1.00 -6.79 1.68
CA HIS A 688 -0.21 -5.77 0.99
C HIS A 688 -0.30 -4.39 1.66
N ASP A 689 0.84 -3.68 1.69
CA ASP A 689 0.87 -2.27 2.03
C ASP A 689 0.30 -1.42 0.88
N ARG A 690 -0.36 -0.30 1.21
CA ARG A 690 -0.90 0.66 0.23
C ARG A 690 -1.04 2.05 0.85
N ASP A 691 -0.48 3.07 0.22
CA ASP A 691 -0.62 4.48 0.61
C ASP A 691 -0.32 4.73 2.11
N GLY A 692 0.77 4.14 2.60
CA GLY A 692 1.18 4.23 4.01
C GLY A 692 0.40 3.33 4.96
N GLN A 693 -0.74 2.75 4.54
CA GLN A 693 -1.43 1.69 5.28
C GLN A 693 -0.59 0.42 5.24
N ARG A 694 -0.19 -0.06 6.41
CA ARG A 694 0.61 -1.29 6.57
C ARG A 694 -0.26 -2.52 6.67
N SER A 695 0.20 -3.59 6.06
CA SER A 695 -0.36 -4.93 6.17
C SER A 695 -0.26 -5.45 7.60
N LYS A 696 -1.37 -5.98 8.11
CA LYS A 696 -1.43 -6.63 9.42
C LYS A 696 -0.80 -8.04 9.43
N ARG A 697 -0.36 -8.55 8.28
CA ARG A 697 0.20 -9.91 8.15
C ARG A 697 1.32 -10.21 9.14
N LEU A 698 2.27 -9.28 9.29
CA LEU A 698 3.45 -9.55 10.09
C LEU A 698 3.09 -9.72 11.56
N ILE A 699 2.24 -8.84 12.09
CA ILE A 699 1.82 -8.89 13.50
C ILE A 699 1.00 -10.15 13.76
N VAL A 700 0.07 -10.51 12.87
CA VAL A 700 -0.72 -11.75 12.98
C VAL A 700 0.17 -13.00 12.99
N LEU A 701 1.19 -13.07 12.12
CA LEU A 701 2.12 -14.19 12.09
C LEU A 701 3.00 -14.30 13.34
N VAL A 702 3.36 -13.17 13.94
CA VAL A 702 4.19 -13.12 15.16
C VAL A 702 3.36 -13.49 16.38
N GLU A 703 2.12 -13.01 16.49
CA GLU A 703 1.28 -13.19 17.67
C GLU A 703 0.53 -14.53 17.67
N GLU A 704 0.10 -15.01 16.51
CA GLU A 704 -0.76 -16.21 16.39
C GLU A 704 -0.18 -17.32 15.52
N GLY A 705 0.91 -17.07 14.79
CA GLY A 705 1.57 -18.04 13.92
C GLY A 705 2.78 -18.73 14.59
N GLY A 706 3.48 -19.58 13.84
CA GLY A 706 4.71 -20.24 14.29
C GLY A 706 5.95 -19.33 14.29
N GLY A 707 5.80 -18.00 14.21
CA GLY A 707 6.89 -17.02 14.21
C GLY A 707 7.80 -17.02 12.97
N LYS A 708 7.56 -17.89 11.99
CA LYS A 708 8.33 -17.94 10.73
C LYS A 708 7.87 -16.83 9.79
N VAL A 709 8.51 -15.67 9.92
CA VAL A 709 8.25 -14.50 9.08
C VAL A 709 8.82 -14.72 7.67
N GLY A 710 7.95 -14.72 6.67
CA GLY A 710 8.37 -14.75 5.27
C GLY A 710 8.78 -13.37 4.73
N LYS A 711 9.08 -13.26 3.43
CA LYS A 711 9.57 -11.99 2.85
C LYS A 711 8.48 -10.91 2.86
N VAL A 712 8.89 -9.64 2.85
CA VAL A 712 7.96 -8.51 2.65
C VAL A 712 7.33 -8.64 1.26
N LEU A 713 6.00 -8.55 1.21
CA LEU A 713 5.23 -8.63 -0.04
C LEU A 713 5.27 -7.28 -0.79
N PRO A 714 5.16 -7.28 -2.13
CA PRO A 714 5.16 -6.03 -2.89
C PRO A 714 4.03 -5.09 -2.46
N GLN A 715 4.33 -3.82 -2.22
CA GLN A 715 3.29 -2.82 -1.97
C GLN A 715 2.46 -2.53 -3.22
N LEU A 716 1.20 -2.11 -3.01
CA LEU A 716 0.22 -1.88 -4.08
C LEU A 716 -0.03 -0.40 -4.40
N THR A 717 0.60 0.52 -3.67
CA THR A 717 0.50 2.00 -3.87
C THR A 717 0.63 2.39 -5.33
N TRP A 718 1.60 1.82 -6.04
CA TRP A 718 1.91 2.14 -7.44
C TRP A 718 1.50 1.05 -8.42
N ALA A 719 0.76 0.03 -7.99
CA ALA A 719 0.46 -1.14 -8.84
C ALA A 719 -0.22 -0.74 -10.15
N GLY A 720 -1.21 0.16 -10.03
CA GLY A 720 -1.98 0.66 -11.15
C GLY A 720 -1.19 1.49 -12.14
N GLU A 721 -0.09 2.12 -11.72
CA GLU A 721 0.82 2.88 -12.58
C GLU A 721 1.94 2.03 -13.20
N LYS A 722 2.44 1.12 -12.38
CA LYS A 722 3.62 0.31 -12.68
C LYS A 722 3.32 -0.80 -13.66
N LEU A 723 2.15 -1.41 -13.56
CA LEU A 723 1.84 -2.68 -14.19
C LEU A 723 0.92 -2.52 -15.40
N GLN A 724 1.23 -3.21 -16.49
CA GLN A 724 0.33 -3.31 -17.63
C GLN A 724 -1.04 -3.89 -17.20
N PRO A 725 -2.18 -3.32 -17.62
CA PRO A 725 -3.50 -3.83 -17.23
C PRO A 725 -3.75 -5.27 -17.70
N SER A 726 -3.38 -5.60 -18.94
CA SER A 726 -3.51 -6.98 -19.46
C SER A 726 -2.69 -7.99 -18.66
N TRP A 727 -1.48 -7.63 -18.26
CA TRP A 727 -0.63 -8.46 -17.40
C TRP A 727 -1.23 -8.61 -16.00
N THR A 728 -1.75 -7.52 -15.43
CA THR A 728 -2.37 -7.51 -14.09
C THR A 728 -3.64 -8.34 -14.07
N GLU A 729 -4.43 -8.30 -15.14
CA GLU A 729 -5.60 -9.16 -15.31
C GLU A 729 -5.21 -10.63 -15.34
N GLN A 730 -4.19 -11.03 -16.10
CA GLN A 730 -3.69 -12.42 -16.13
C GLN A 730 -3.16 -12.88 -14.76
N LEU A 731 -2.48 -12.00 -14.02
CA LEU A 731 -2.03 -12.29 -12.67
C LEU A 731 -3.24 -12.52 -11.74
N LEU A 732 -4.22 -11.62 -11.77
CA LEU A 732 -5.40 -11.68 -10.91
C LEU A 732 -6.39 -12.76 -11.34
N SER A 733 -6.39 -13.21 -12.59
CA SER A 733 -7.20 -14.34 -13.05
C SER A 733 -6.55 -15.69 -12.75
N GLY A 734 -5.25 -15.70 -12.44
CA GLY A 734 -4.47 -16.93 -12.27
C GLY A 734 -4.11 -17.60 -13.60
N THR A 735 -4.15 -16.86 -14.71
CA THR A 735 -3.79 -17.36 -16.06
C THR A 735 -2.39 -16.94 -16.49
N LEU A 736 -1.65 -16.18 -15.68
CA LEU A 736 -0.26 -15.82 -15.96
C LEU A 736 0.60 -17.11 -16.02
N PRO A 737 1.30 -17.40 -17.13
CA PRO A 737 1.95 -18.70 -17.34
C PRO A 737 3.25 -18.89 -16.54
N TYR A 738 3.70 -17.87 -15.81
CA TYR A 738 4.94 -17.90 -15.06
C TYR A 738 4.82 -17.21 -13.69
N LYS A 739 5.70 -17.61 -12.76
CA LYS A 739 5.86 -16.94 -11.47
C LYS A 739 6.88 -15.80 -11.59
N SER A 740 6.40 -14.56 -11.66
CA SER A 740 7.26 -13.37 -11.84
C SER A 740 8.31 -13.14 -10.75
N ARG A 741 8.10 -13.70 -9.55
CA ARG A 741 8.99 -13.59 -8.37
C ARG A 741 9.20 -14.96 -7.72
N PRO A 742 10.01 -15.85 -8.33
CA PRO A 742 10.16 -17.23 -7.86
C PRO A 742 10.73 -17.33 -6.42
N TRP A 743 11.49 -16.34 -5.97
CA TRP A 743 12.09 -16.27 -4.63
C TRP A 743 11.14 -15.88 -3.49
N ILE A 744 9.89 -15.49 -3.79
CA ILE A 744 8.84 -15.27 -2.78
C ILE A 744 8.09 -16.58 -2.62
N LYS A 745 8.06 -17.16 -1.41
CA LYS A 745 7.42 -18.46 -1.18
C LYS A 745 5.90 -18.34 -1.14
N GLU A 746 5.41 -17.24 -0.58
CA GLU A 746 4.02 -16.81 -0.60
C GLU A 746 3.50 -16.72 -2.05
N ARG A 747 2.24 -17.11 -2.25
CA ARG A 747 1.57 -17.08 -3.56
C ARG A 747 0.69 -15.85 -3.64
N MET A 748 0.79 -15.10 -4.74
CA MET A 748 -0.26 -14.14 -5.09
C MET A 748 -1.48 -14.96 -5.54
N PRO A 749 -2.61 -14.90 -4.84
CA PRO A 749 -3.76 -15.68 -5.22
C PRO A 749 -4.52 -15.07 -6.42
N ALA A 750 -5.34 -15.92 -7.05
CA ALA A 750 -6.23 -15.52 -8.13
C ALA A 750 -7.66 -15.21 -7.65
N PHE A 751 -8.25 -14.21 -8.30
CA PHE A 751 -9.60 -13.67 -8.18
C PHE A 751 -10.28 -13.56 -9.56
N PRO A 752 -10.57 -14.68 -10.25
CA PRO A 752 -10.99 -14.66 -11.66
C PRO A 752 -12.23 -13.79 -11.94
N GLY A 753 -13.25 -13.84 -11.07
CA GLY A 753 -14.47 -13.05 -11.22
C GLY A 753 -14.28 -11.54 -11.04
N TYR A 754 -13.10 -11.08 -10.61
CA TYR A 754 -12.79 -9.68 -10.31
C TYR A 754 -11.61 -9.13 -11.12
N ALA A 755 -10.87 -9.99 -11.81
CA ALA A 755 -9.55 -9.67 -12.37
C ALA A 755 -9.58 -8.46 -13.31
N LYS A 756 -10.52 -8.43 -14.26
CA LYS A 756 -10.66 -7.34 -15.23
C LYS A 756 -11.00 -6.00 -14.55
N ALA A 757 -12.07 -5.98 -13.76
CA ALA A 757 -12.54 -4.76 -13.09
C ALA A 757 -11.49 -4.16 -12.13
N LEU A 758 -10.76 -5.01 -11.41
CA LEU A 758 -9.64 -4.58 -10.57
C LEU A 758 -8.49 -4.04 -11.41
N SER A 759 -8.10 -4.73 -12.47
CA SER A 759 -6.98 -4.31 -13.32
C SER A 759 -7.24 -2.95 -13.97
N GLU A 760 -8.41 -2.77 -14.58
CA GLU A 760 -8.81 -1.52 -15.22
C GLU A 760 -8.92 -0.38 -14.19
N GLY A 761 -9.59 -0.62 -13.06
CA GLY A 761 -9.78 0.40 -12.04
C GLY A 761 -8.46 0.81 -11.38
N LEU A 762 -7.54 -0.13 -11.11
CA LEU A 762 -6.19 0.20 -10.63
C LEU A 762 -5.45 1.13 -11.60
N ALA A 763 -5.55 0.94 -12.92
CA ALA A 763 -4.92 1.84 -13.88
C ALA A 763 -5.58 3.23 -13.91
N ILE A 764 -6.92 3.28 -13.95
CA ILE A 764 -7.72 4.52 -13.97
C ILE A 764 -7.45 5.37 -12.72
N GLU A 765 -7.29 4.72 -11.57
CA GLU A 765 -6.92 5.36 -10.31
C GLU A 765 -5.62 6.20 -10.42
N HIS A 766 -4.69 5.82 -11.30
CA HIS A 766 -3.43 6.54 -11.57
C HIS A 766 -3.52 7.47 -12.78
N ALA A 767 -4.74 7.79 -13.24
CA ALA A 767 -5.01 8.53 -14.45
C ALA A 767 -4.49 7.88 -15.74
N ILE A 768 -4.45 6.55 -15.81
CA ILE A 768 -3.89 5.82 -16.96
C ILE A 768 -4.99 5.14 -17.76
N ASN A 769 -4.88 5.24 -19.09
CA ASN A 769 -5.75 4.53 -20.01
C ASN A 769 -5.55 3.01 -19.87
N PRO A 770 -6.56 2.24 -19.41
CA PRO A 770 -6.40 0.81 -19.21
C PRO A 770 -6.44 0.01 -20.53
N TYR A 771 -6.83 0.63 -21.64
CA TYR A 771 -7.09 -0.04 -22.93
C TYR A 771 -5.94 0.09 -23.92
N GLU A 772 -4.99 0.98 -23.65
CA GLU A 772 -3.91 1.30 -24.55
C GLU A 772 -2.59 0.79 -23.97
N ARG A 773 -1.87 0.02 -24.78
CA ARG A 773 -0.47 -0.32 -24.52
C ARG A 773 0.35 0.51 -25.49
N GLU A 774 1.31 1.28 -24.99
CA GLU A 774 2.33 1.89 -25.84
C GLU A 774 3.18 0.78 -26.47
N PRO A 775 3.08 0.52 -27.77
CA PRO A 775 3.99 -0.41 -28.42
C PRO A 775 5.36 0.25 -28.49
N ILE A 776 6.41 -0.53 -28.26
CA ILE A 776 7.78 -0.11 -28.52
C ILE A 776 8.34 -0.96 -29.64
N THR A 777 8.82 -0.29 -30.68
CA THR A 777 9.68 -0.88 -31.70
C THR A 777 11.12 -0.76 -31.21
N PRO A 778 11.81 -1.86 -30.90
CA PRO A 778 13.18 -1.80 -30.43
C PRO A 778 14.10 -1.19 -31.50
N ASP A 779 14.82 -0.14 -31.15
CA ASP A 779 15.84 0.47 -32.01
C ASP A 779 17.11 -0.39 -31.96
N PRO A 780 17.63 -0.89 -33.10
CA PRO A 780 18.80 -1.77 -33.11
C PRO A 780 20.06 -1.19 -32.46
N GLU A 781 20.31 0.11 -32.58
CA GLU A 781 21.47 0.78 -31.98
C GLU A 781 21.34 0.84 -30.46
N LEU A 782 20.15 1.23 -29.97
CA LEU A 782 19.84 1.26 -28.54
C LEU A 782 19.85 -0.14 -27.93
N VAL A 783 19.35 -1.16 -28.66
CA VAL A 783 19.41 -2.56 -28.25
C VAL A 783 20.86 -3.03 -28.06
N ALA A 784 21.76 -2.70 -29.00
CA ALA A 784 23.16 -3.09 -28.93
C ALA A 784 23.88 -2.46 -27.72
N VAL A 785 23.59 -1.20 -27.41
CA VAL A 785 24.11 -0.52 -26.21
C VAL A 785 23.49 -1.09 -24.94
N GLY A 786 22.18 -1.27 -24.91
CA GLY A 786 21.43 -1.83 -23.80
C GLY A 786 21.95 -3.22 -23.41
N GLN A 787 22.21 -4.09 -24.39
CA GLN A 787 22.80 -5.40 -24.13
C GLN A 787 24.15 -5.28 -23.42
N LYS A 788 25.05 -4.42 -23.90
CA LYS A 788 26.38 -4.19 -23.30
C LYS A 788 26.27 -3.63 -21.88
N LEU A 789 25.31 -2.74 -21.62
CA LEU A 789 25.05 -2.20 -20.28
C LEU A 789 24.66 -3.28 -19.26
N THR A 790 24.11 -4.42 -19.67
CA THR A 790 23.75 -5.51 -18.74
C THR A 790 24.93 -6.33 -18.22
N LEU A 791 26.08 -6.25 -18.89
CA LEU A 791 27.28 -7.04 -18.62
C LEU A 791 28.08 -6.48 -17.44
N GLN A 792 29.07 -7.25 -16.96
CA GLN A 792 29.99 -6.84 -15.89
C GLN A 792 30.73 -5.54 -16.16
N THR A 793 31.06 -5.31 -17.43
CA THR A 793 31.74 -4.11 -17.91
C THR A 793 30.82 -2.89 -17.98
N GLY A 794 29.50 -3.10 -17.86
CA GLY A 794 28.49 -2.05 -17.80
C GLY A 794 27.94 -1.85 -16.39
N LEU A 795 26.61 -1.83 -16.27
CA LEU A 795 25.89 -1.65 -15.00
C LEU A 795 25.81 -2.96 -14.18
N ASP A 796 26.21 -4.09 -14.77
CA ASP A 796 26.21 -5.43 -14.18
C ASP A 796 24.84 -5.93 -13.71
N CYS A 797 23.79 -5.64 -14.48
CA CYS A 797 22.42 -6.02 -14.14
C CYS A 797 22.24 -7.55 -14.00
N ARG A 798 23.04 -8.33 -14.75
CA ARG A 798 23.04 -9.80 -14.73
C ARG A 798 23.52 -10.40 -13.41
N GLN A 799 24.11 -9.61 -12.52
CA GLN A 799 24.42 -10.05 -11.15
C GLN A 799 23.15 -10.50 -10.41
N CYS A 800 22.03 -9.80 -10.61
CA CYS A 800 20.75 -10.07 -9.94
C CYS A 800 19.66 -10.57 -10.90
N HIS A 801 19.69 -10.16 -12.17
CA HIS A 801 18.60 -10.42 -13.11
C HIS A 801 18.89 -11.57 -14.09
N GLY A 802 17.91 -12.47 -14.23
CA GLY A 802 17.87 -13.49 -15.28
C GLY A 802 17.48 -12.90 -16.65
N ILE A 803 17.78 -13.63 -17.73
CA ILE A 803 17.35 -13.31 -19.10
C ILE A 803 16.91 -14.63 -19.74
N GLY A 804 15.60 -14.85 -19.79
CA GLY A 804 15.08 -16.15 -20.21
C GLY A 804 15.58 -17.27 -19.29
N ASP A 805 16.11 -18.35 -19.87
CA ASP A 805 16.65 -19.50 -19.13
C ASP A 805 18.00 -19.20 -18.47
N LEU A 806 18.66 -18.12 -18.90
CA LEU A 806 19.92 -17.69 -18.30
C LEU A 806 19.66 -17.16 -16.89
N GLN A 807 20.00 -17.98 -15.90
CA GLN A 807 19.95 -17.60 -14.48
C GLN A 807 20.82 -16.35 -14.23
N PRO A 808 20.50 -15.56 -13.18
CA PRO A 808 21.41 -14.53 -12.70
C PRO A 808 22.79 -15.12 -12.45
N ARG A 809 23.84 -14.35 -12.74
CA ARG A 809 25.23 -14.83 -12.56
C ARG A 809 25.54 -15.07 -11.09
N GLY A 810 24.97 -14.25 -10.21
CA GLY A 810 25.23 -14.29 -8.77
C GLY A 810 26.71 -14.04 -8.42
N ASP A 811 27.01 -14.13 -7.13
CA ASP A 811 28.37 -14.31 -6.63
C ASP A 811 28.50 -15.77 -6.15
N LYS A 812 29.62 -16.42 -6.53
CA LYS A 812 29.91 -17.83 -6.23
C LYS A 812 29.93 -18.13 -4.73
N ASN A 813 30.16 -17.11 -3.89
CA ASN A 813 30.29 -17.27 -2.45
C ASN A 813 29.09 -16.77 -1.62
N THR A 814 28.25 -15.85 -2.14
CA THR A 814 27.25 -15.12 -1.32
C THR A 814 25.78 -15.30 -1.71
N LYS A 815 25.45 -16.05 -2.79
CA LYS A 815 24.07 -16.33 -3.25
C LYS A 815 23.13 -15.09 -3.16
N ILE A 816 23.33 -14.12 -4.05
CA ILE A 816 22.63 -12.83 -4.08
C ILE A 816 21.10 -12.95 -4.21
N SER A 817 20.38 -11.96 -3.67
CA SER A 817 18.94 -11.71 -3.87
C SER A 817 18.55 -11.65 -5.36
N GLN A 818 17.87 -12.69 -5.84
CA GLN A 818 17.35 -12.77 -7.21
C GLN A 818 16.40 -11.60 -7.54
N GLY A 819 16.63 -10.96 -8.70
CA GLY A 819 15.77 -9.96 -9.31
C GLY A 819 14.83 -10.55 -10.36
N VAL A 820 13.86 -9.73 -10.83
CA VAL A 820 12.86 -10.16 -11.84
C VAL A 820 13.55 -10.45 -13.17
N ASN A 821 13.25 -11.57 -13.82
CA ASN A 821 13.80 -11.88 -15.15
C ASN A 821 13.43 -10.80 -16.17
N PHE A 822 14.36 -10.39 -17.02
CA PHE A 822 14.13 -9.35 -18.02
C PHE A 822 13.02 -9.68 -19.02
N THR A 823 12.82 -10.96 -19.36
CA THR A 823 11.69 -11.36 -20.22
C THR A 823 10.34 -11.09 -19.57
N TYR A 824 10.24 -11.14 -18.23
CA TYR A 824 9.02 -10.80 -17.50
C TYR A 824 8.84 -9.28 -17.32
N ILE A 825 9.90 -8.48 -17.47
CA ILE A 825 9.81 -7.02 -17.35
C ILE A 825 9.10 -6.43 -18.58
N ARG A 826 9.46 -6.91 -19.78
CA ARG A 826 8.87 -6.53 -21.07
C ARG A 826 7.33 -6.55 -21.06
N ASP A 827 6.76 -7.60 -20.48
CA ASP A 827 5.30 -7.82 -20.51
C ASP A 827 4.58 -7.10 -19.37
N ARG A 828 5.31 -6.67 -18.34
CA ARG A 828 4.76 -6.24 -17.05
C ARG A 828 4.82 -4.74 -16.82
N LEU A 829 5.94 -4.07 -17.13
CA LEU A 829 6.16 -2.69 -16.71
C LEU A 829 5.68 -1.67 -17.76
N ARG A 830 5.39 -0.44 -17.32
CA ARG A 830 5.22 0.74 -18.17
C ARG A 830 6.48 1.60 -18.16
N TYR A 831 6.77 2.28 -19.27
CA TYR A 831 8.04 3.00 -19.47
C TYR A 831 8.30 4.06 -18.40
N GLU A 832 7.33 4.93 -18.15
CA GLU A 832 7.47 6.02 -17.19
C GLU A 832 7.76 5.51 -15.76
N SER A 833 7.03 4.48 -15.32
CA SER A 833 7.28 3.82 -14.03
C SER A 833 8.64 3.10 -14.00
N TYR A 834 9.06 2.49 -15.11
CA TYR A 834 10.40 1.90 -15.23
C TYR A 834 11.49 2.96 -15.08
N GLN A 835 11.39 4.07 -15.80
CA GLN A 835 12.39 5.12 -15.82
C GLN A 835 12.60 5.69 -14.41
N ARG A 836 11.53 6.08 -13.72
CA ARG A 836 11.64 6.60 -12.34
C ARG A 836 12.20 5.56 -11.37
N PHE A 837 11.80 4.30 -11.52
CA PHE A 837 12.33 3.22 -10.68
C PHE A 837 13.83 2.99 -10.91
N MET A 838 14.35 3.15 -12.13
CA MET A 838 15.79 3.03 -12.42
C MET A 838 16.62 4.14 -11.75
N PHE A 839 16.07 5.35 -11.63
CA PHE A 839 16.74 6.48 -10.98
C PHE A 839 16.81 6.34 -9.46
N ASP A 840 15.73 5.93 -8.80
CA ASP A 840 15.72 5.76 -7.35
C ASP A 840 14.79 4.61 -6.91
N PRO A 841 15.22 3.34 -7.00
CA PRO A 841 14.38 2.22 -6.63
C PRO A 841 13.86 2.29 -5.17
N PRO A 842 14.70 2.62 -4.16
CA PRO A 842 14.24 2.74 -2.77
C PRO A 842 13.19 3.82 -2.52
N ARG A 843 13.13 4.87 -3.38
CA ARG A 843 12.06 5.89 -3.32
C ARG A 843 10.67 5.29 -3.53
N PHE A 844 10.55 4.24 -4.36
CA PHE A 844 9.29 3.61 -4.73
C PHE A 844 9.06 2.24 -4.08
N ASP A 845 10.10 1.59 -3.55
CA ASP A 845 10.00 0.35 -2.78
C ASP A 845 11.23 0.25 -1.87
N ILE A 846 11.08 0.64 -0.60
CA ILE A 846 12.18 0.64 0.37
C ILE A 846 12.77 -0.76 0.62
N ASN A 847 12.00 -1.82 0.33
CA ASN A 847 12.42 -3.21 0.50
C ASN A 847 13.05 -3.80 -0.77
N THR A 848 13.25 -2.98 -1.81
CA THR A 848 13.92 -3.42 -3.03
C THR A 848 15.39 -3.74 -2.78
N ASN A 849 15.87 -4.80 -3.41
CA ASN A 849 17.32 -5.10 -3.45
C ASN A 849 18.03 -4.33 -4.57
N MET A 850 17.29 -3.60 -5.40
CA MET A 850 17.87 -2.84 -6.51
C MET A 850 18.54 -1.57 -5.97
N ILE A 851 19.83 -1.42 -6.27
CA ILE A 851 20.61 -0.26 -5.86
C ILE A 851 20.27 0.97 -6.71
N LYS A 852 20.52 2.16 -6.16
CA LYS A 852 20.45 3.42 -6.90
C LYS A 852 21.58 3.46 -7.95
N LEU A 853 21.23 3.42 -9.23
CA LEU A 853 22.19 3.36 -10.35
C LEU A 853 22.70 4.74 -10.78
N SER A 854 21.94 5.80 -10.50
CA SER A 854 22.31 7.19 -10.73
C SER A 854 22.27 7.96 -9.40
N ALA A 855 23.44 8.22 -8.83
CA ALA A 855 23.58 8.80 -7.49
C ALA A 855 23.04 10.23 -7.42
N ASN A 856 23.40 11.03 -8.43
CA ASN A 856 23.06 12.45 -8.60
C ASN A 856 21.77 12.66 -9.41
N GLY A 857 21.12 11.59 -9.87
CA GLY A 857 19.93 11.67 -10.74
C GLY A 857 20.23 12.05 -12.18
N ILE A 858 21.50 12.20 -12.58
CA ILE A 858 21.90 12.68 -13.91
C ILE A 858 22.79 11.65 -14.62
N THR A 859 23.77 11.08 -13.92
CA THR A 859 24.77 10.19 -14.51
C THR A 859 24.87 8.85 -13.79
N THR A 860 25.20 7.80 -14.55
CA THR A 860 25.56 6.50 -13.97
C THR A 860 27.07 6.36 -13.78
N LYS A 861 27.50 5.22 -13.23
CA LYS A 861 28.92 4.86 -13.13
C LYS A 861 29.59 4.53 -14.47
N VAL A 862 28.83 4.25 -15.53
CA VAL A 862 29.35 3.76 -16.81
C VAL A 862 29.57 4.94 -17.76
N LYS A 863 30.81 5.38 -17.97
CA LYS A 863 31.11 6.53 -18.85
C LYS A 863 31.20 6.19 -20.33
N GLN A 864 31.43 4.92 -20.66
CA GLN A 864 31.67 4.47 -22.04
C GLN A 864 30.48 4.74 -22.99
N TYR A 865 29.26 4.87 -22.47
CA TYR A 865 28.06 5.04 -23.26
C TYR A 865 27.39 6.37 -22.88
N TYR A 866 27.16 7.24 -23.88
CA TYR A 866 26.48 8.53 -23.74
C TYR A 866 27.07 9.44 -22.64
N ASP A 867 28.39 9.45 -22.45
CA ASP A 867 29.05 10.29 -21.43
C ASP A 867 28.47 10.12 -20.02
N ALA A 868 28.06 8.89 -19.70
CA ALA A 868 27.37 8.50 -18.47
C ALA A 868 25.94 9.02 -18.29
N ASP A 869 25.31 9.61 -19.31
CA ASP A 869 23.91 10.04 -19.25
C ASP A 869 22.98 8.89 -18.84
N ALA A 870 22.41 9.00 -17.64
CA ALA A 870 21.58 7.95 -17.06
C ALA A 870 20.25 7.79 -17.81
N HIS A 871 19.67 8.87 -18.33
CA HIS A 871 18.42 8.79 -19.08
C HIS A 871 18.62 7.96 -20.35
N ARG A 872 19.64 8.29 -21.15
CA ARG A 872 19.93 7.58 -22.41
C ARG A 872 20.35 6.13 -22.19
N GLN A 873 21.09 5.86 -21.11
CA GLN A 873 21.46 4.47 -20.76
C GLN A 873 20.25 3.64 -20.32
N PHE A 874 19.35 4.20 -19.51
CA PHE A 874 18.15 3.50 -19.08
C PHE A 874 17.16 3.31 -20.22
N GLU A 875 17.10 4.24 -21.17
CA GLU A 875 16.38 4.09 -22.43
C GLU A 875 16.95 2.94 -23.27
N ALA A 876 18.27 2.90 -23.49
CA ALA A 876 18.91 1.78 -24.20
C ALA A 876 18.62 0.41 -23.57
N LEU A 877 18.63 0.33 -22.23
CA LEU A 877 18.21 -0.87 -21.49
C LEU A 877 16.73 -1.23 -21.74
N TRP A 878 15.84 -0.24 -21.81
CA TRP A 878 14.42 -0.46 -22.10
C TRP A 878 14.22 -1.07 -23.49
N HIS A 879 14.91 -0.55 -24.51
CA HIS A 879 14.89 -1.12 -25.86
C HIS A 879 15.44 -2.55 -25.90
N TYR A 880 16.56 -2.82 -25.22
CA TYR A 880 17.10 -4.17 -25.11
C TYR A 880 16.12 -5.15 -24.45
N ILE A 881 15.48 -4.76 -23.34
CA ILE A 881 14.46 -5.61 -22.68
C ILE A 881 13.31 -5.92 -23.63
N HIS A 882 12.90 -4.95 -24.46
CA HIS A 882 11.82 -5.12 -25.44
C HIS A 882 12.27 -5.76 -26.76
N SER A 883 13.55 -6.08 -26.94
CA SER A 883 14.01 -6.94 -28.04
C SER A 883 14.04 -8.42 -27.66
N LEU A 884 13.93 -8.75 -26.36
CA LEU A 884 13.92 -10.14 -25.88
C LEU A 884 12.59 -10.84 -26.21
N PRO A 885 12.58 -12.16 -26.50
CA PRO A 885 11.34 -12.91 -26.72
C PRO A 885 10.36 -12.76 -25.55
N ALA A 886 9.06 -12.67 -25.85
CA ALA A 886 8.02 -12.59 -24.82
C ALA A 886 8.03 -13.86 -23.96
N ALA A 887 7.56 -13.74 -22.72
CA ALA A 887 7.56 -14.87 -21.80
C ALA A 887 6.54 -15.95 -22.18
N ALA A 888 5.50 -15.59 -22.94
CA ALA A 888 4.47 -16.51 -23.42
C ALA A 888 4.86 -17.29 -24.69
N ASP A 889 5.89 -16.84 -25.41
CA ASP A 889 6.42 -17.51 -26.61
C ASP A 889 7.45 -18.60 -26.25
N ARG A 890 7.53 -18.96 -24.97
CA ARG A 890 8.42 -19.95 -24.37
C ARG A 890 7.60 -20.89 -23.50
#